data_AF-G0WHG0-F1
#
_entry.id   AF-G0WHG0-F1
#
_cell.length_a   1.000
_cell.length_b   1.000
_cell.length_c   1.000
_cell.angle_alpha   90.00
_cell.angle_beta   90.00
_cell.angle_gamma   90.00
#
_symmetry.space_group_name_H-M   'P 1'
#
loop_
_entity.id
_entity.type
_entity.pdbx_description
1 polymer ?
#
loop_
_entity_poly.entity_id
_entity_poly.type
_entity_poly.pdbx_seq_one_letter_code
_entity_poly.pdbx_strand_id
1 'polypeptide(L)'
;MLQDHMFKRGFRGFSSSRSMFRSKLNKSKSNKYVSLTAKLPTKDTNKPLSREDIQLIQANFLKRTNDLEPDIRLKTTAQIHYELDKRFNARYLQPSKSWYESNWEKLNEKRLTLSIRELINKDPAEFKFNYYKNLKFNIEDVTEPLKIGDIVLLKTNTSEFSMCIDLPQSLKDPRYTFISSTGDLIFGMRSMILLKIPFKLPGNIERLIIKEPAHKYNPIGTIKSSLDETVLVPVIARQLLINFMPAQISKCATKQLPVIIKKLELLHRYLQDFSGPQQIHFHKLINIIEALNLDRATDYEKGNEYVNELLKQKYYNDYTDLSLSSLDATVALSTYWAIIEQQDLFLWGEIKRNSSSLFPTTVTILPFSHHVYYTKLIKSLRKNNFRRTNEFSAFINEHNLNTSSPEIQFKFPEFLHLLKEYCAGNLLDNPKIITILSKIFRNLNDFKERDITKDLAYELLTKLIPTSNLLANPLLANHDLSLPTNSGRGENQSKLYELATPTKIESGETTTKRHNFNDLNVYCIDSETAHEIDDGISIKKYLKIDLLYSFILLTLQFISMKDSNKEKKTGIDDDILKIAYYRSFTTYLPDNVVPMLPSKYCEMSDLGKSNQNIETLTFSVDITIFDGSNNEETLKILYDTFKIQFGLVSNFPKVTYDTVDKILDNSTKIPDTSITEDLRQLSRIAKLLRKYRINENNAIVFGEGFNRGIPDLQSTEDEIIFTDQKNSDSNELVSEMMILANTLTGKYCKDHKIPVIYRCYSPLDIGPEAQQECIILRSKNIDRLPSNIDMAKMSSFLNSSYYSGTPSRHSMLGSDEYATVTSPLRRFPDLLNHIQLHNHLKGYQLPFTPNHVAHYLTTIQSRSDTLKNIGNAVYTEMTLNYIKLLINKEPTKAFDVLVTSVPIEGSARCAIVGYEYARGTIKLKAEINPVPIIGDIITKCKVTKIFPIEGALELSMEVQPT
;
A
#
# COMPACT_ATOMS: atom_id res chain seq x y z
N MET A 1 43.06 13.08 33.67
CA MET A 1 44.29 13.84 33.40
C MET A 1 44.05 14.69 32.15
N LEU A 2 43.83 15.99 32.41
CA LEU A 2 44.01 17.21 31.60
C LEU A 2 44.32 17.02 30.10
N GLN A 3 43.44 17.44 29.18
CA GLN A 3 43.19 18.82 28.69
C GLN A 3 44.03 19.22 27.45
N ASP A 4 43.29 19.46 26.36
CA ASP A 4 43.31 20.66 25.52
C ASP A 4 44.41 21.01 24.50
N HIS A 5 43.88 21.52 23.38
CA HIS A 5 44.36 22.53 22.43
C HIS A 5 45.09 22.14 21.12
N MET A 6 44.25 22.04 20.07
CA MET A 6 44.09 23.01 18.97
C MET A 6 45.27 23.40 18.03
N PHE A 7 45.04 23.07 16.74
CA PHE A 7 45.11 23.93 15.53
C PHE A 7 46.45 24.51 15.02
N LYS A 8 46.86 24.09 13.80
CA LYS A 8 46.76 24.88 12.54
C LYS A 8 47.51 24.24 11.35
N ARG A 9 46.80 24.13 10.20
CA ARG A 9 47.19 24.37 8.78
C ARG A 9 48.47 23.68 8.23
N GLY A 10 48.48 23.03 7.06
CA GLY A 10 47.48 22.90 6.00
C GLY A 10 47.99 22.13 4.76
N PHE A 11 47.06 21.87 3.84
CA PHE A 11 47.18 21.73 2.38
C PHE A 11 48.46 21.12 1.75
N ARG A 12 48.36 19.90 1.20
CA ARG A 12 48.22 19.62 -0.26
C ARG A 12 48.36 18.12 -0.52
N GLY A 13 47.57 17.64 -1.48
CA GLY A 13 47.43 16.22 -1.80
C GLY A 13 48.66 15.59 -2.44
N PHE A 14 48.69 14.26 -2.40
CA PHE A 14 49.63 13.47 -3.17
C PHE A 14 48.90 12.32 -3.88
N SER A 15 48.94 12.43 -5.20
CA SER A 15 48.74 11.37 -6.18
C SER A 15 49.83 10.30 -6.08
N SER A 16 49.43 9.08 -6.48
CA SER A 16 50.22 7.93 -6.91
C SER A 16 51.71 8.14 -7.23
N SER A 17 52.57 7.18 -6.85
CA SER A 17 53.34 6.38 -7.81
C SER A 17 54.27 5.36 -7.14
N ARG A 18 54.42 4.23 -7.84
CA ARG A 18 55.38 3.14 -7.65
C ARG A 18 56.82 3.65 -7.84
N SER A 19 57.77 3.17 -7.04
CA SER A 19 58.92 2.35 -7.47
C SER A 19 60.13 2.42 -6.53
N MET A 20 60.80 1.27 -6.42
CA MET A 20 62.24 1.03 -6.20
C MET A 20 62.98 1.75 -5.07
N PHE A 21 63.48 0.96 -4.11
CA PHE A 21 64.78 1.21 -3.49
C PHE A 21 65.67 -0.04 -3.52
N ARG A 22 66.84 0.15 -4.13
CA ARG A 22 68.03 -0.72 -4.13
C ARG A 22 68.67 -0.72 -2.74
N SER A 23 69.15 -1.87 -2.26
CA SER A 23 70.21 -1.93 -1.25
C SER A 23 71.53 -2.37 -1.90
N LYS A 24 72.57 -1.55 -1.69
CA LYS A 24 73.97 -1.81 -2.00
C LYS A 24 74.58 -2.61 -0.86
N LEU A 25 75.36 -3.64 -1.17
CA LEU A 25 76.42 -4.12 -0.27
C LEU A 25 77.61 -4.58 -1.12
N ASN A 26 78.69 -3.81 -1.03
CA ASN A 26 80.01 -4.12 -1.54
C ASN A 26 80.93 -4.34 -0.33
N LYS A 27 81.62 -5.49 -0.26
CA LYS A 27 83.08 -5.54 -0.11
C LYS A 27 83.63 -6.98 -0.26
N SER A 28 84.50 -7.10 -1.25
CA SER A 28 85.51 -8.12 -1.57
C SER A 28 86.31 -8.65 -0.36
N LYS A 29 86.90 -9.85 -0.35
CA LYS A 29 87.92 -10.37 -1.31
C LYS A 29 88.06 -11.91 -1.30
N SER A 30 88.19 -12.45 -2.52
CA SER A 30 89.04 -13.54 -3.04
C SER A 30 89.27 -14.84 -2.24
N ASN A 31 88.91 -15.99 -2.83
CA ASN A 31 89.90 -16.74 -3.62
C ASN A 31 89.32 -17.87 -4.48
N LYS A 32 89.91 -17.96 -5.68
CA LYS A 32 90.13 -19.12 -6.57
C LYS A 32 88.93 -19.81 -7.24
N TYR A 33 88.85 -19.48 -8.53
CA TYR A 33 88.24 -20.24 -9.62
C TYR A 33 88.70 -21.71 -9.63
N VAL A 34 87.74 -22.62 -9.79
CA VAL A 34 87.88 -23.83 -10.61
C VAL A 34 86.66 -23.90 -11.51
N SER A 35 86.89 -23.82 -12.82
CA SER A 35 85.85 -23.98 -13.84
C SER A 35 85.45 -25.45 -13.93
N LEU A 36 84.18 -25.76 -13.64
CA LEU A 36 83.54 -26.98 -14.13
C LEU A 36 82.61 -26.60 -15.27
N THR A 37 83.15 -26.71 -16.49
CA THR A 37 82.44 -26.72 -17.75
C THR A 37 81.53 -27.96 -17.80
N ALA A 38 80.34 -27.87 -17.22
CA ALA A 38 79.25 -28.76 -17.60
C ALA A 38 78.57 -28.18 -18.85
N LYS A 39 78.86 -28.79 -20.01
CA LYS A 39 78.19 -28.52 -21.27
C LYS A 39 76.67 -28.63 -21.09
N LEU A 40 75.95 -27.55 -21.39
CA LEU A 40 74.52 -27.57 -21.68
C LEU A 40 74.24 -28.62 -22.76
N PRO A 41 73.30 -29.57 -22.55
CA PRO A 41 72.83 -30.39 -23.64
C PRO A 41 72.03 -29.51 -24.59
N THR A 42 72.61 -29.26 -25.76
CA THR A 42 71.89 -28.79 -26.94
C THR A 42 71.32 -30.02 -27.65
N LYS A 43 70.00 -30.23 -27.53
CA LYS A 43 69.15 -30.87 -28.55
C LYS A 43 67.68 -30.84 -28.13
N ASP A 44 66.85 -30.33 -29.05
CA ASP A 44 65.38 -30.42 -29.12
C ASP A 44 64.54 -29.80 -28.00
N THR A 45 64.42 -28.47 -27.96
CA THR A 45 63.41 -27.75 -27.16
C THR A 45 62.19 -27.31 -27.97
N ASN A 46 61.86 -28.00 -29.06
CA ASN A 46 60.58 -27.85 -29.77
C ASN A 46 59.74 -29.15 -29.73
N LYS A 47 59.97 -30.01 -28.74
CA LYS A 47 58.96 -31.00 -28.33
C LYS A 47 58.10 -30.37 -27.24
N PRO A 48 56.76 -30.35 -27.38
CA PRO A 48 55.91 -30.02 -26.24
C PRO A 48 56.29 -30.96 -25.09
N LEU A 49 56.48 -30.41 -23.89
CA LEU A 49 56.79 -31.18 -22.69
C LEU A 49 55.83 -32.38 -22.64
N SER A 50 56.38 -33.58 -22.44
CA SER A 50 55.52 -34.74 -22.25
C SER A 50 54.66 -34.53 -21.01
N ARG A 51 53.50 -35.19 -20.92
CA ARG A 51 52.65 -35.11 -19.72
C ARG A 51 53.43 -35.47 -18.45
N GLU A 52 54.39 -36.39 -18.57
CA GLU A 52 55.24 -36.85 -17.48
C GLU A 52 56.24 -35.76 -17.04
N ASP A 53 56.84 -35.04 -17.98
CA ASP A 53 57.75 -33.92 -17.67
C ASP A 53 57.02 -32.77 -16.97
N ILE A 54 55.80 -32.43 -17.44
CA ILE A 54 54.95 -31.41 -16.81
C ILE A 54 54.58 -31.83 -15.38
N GLN A 55 54.19 -33.10 -15.18
CA GLN A 55 53.87 -33.62 -13.86
C GLN A 55 55.08 -33.63 -12.92
N LEU A 56 56.27 -33.94 -13.41
CA LEU A 56 57.50 -33.93 -12.62
C LEU A 56 57.92 -32.51 -12.20
N ILE A 57 57.82 -31.55 -13.13
CA ILE A 57 58.08 -30.13 -12.86
C ILE A 57 57.07 -29.60 -11.84
N GLN A 58 55.77 -29.91 -12.01
CA GLN A 58 54.74 -29.56 -11.04
C GLN A 58 55.04 -30.19 -9.68
N ALA A 59 55.33 -31.49 -9.61
CA ALA A 59 55.63 -32.17 -8.35
C ALA A 59 56.82 -31.53 -7.61
N ASN A 60 57.91 -31.20 -8.33
CA ASN A 60 59.08 -30.55 -7.74
C ASN A 60 58.82 -29.10 -7.31
N PHE A 61 58.00 -28.37 -8.06
CA PHE A 61 57.59 -27.01 -7.70
C PHE A 61 56.71 -27.03 -6.43
N LEU A 62 55.71 -27.91 -6.39
CA LEU A 62 54.79 -28.06 -5.24
C LEU A 62 55.54 -28.52 -3.96
N LYS A 63 56.58 -29.34 -4.12
CA LYS A 63 57.40 -29.82 -3.00
C LYS A 63 58.23 -28.72 -2.35
N ARG A 64 58.74 -27.75 -3.12
CA ARG A 64 59.55 -26.62 -2.60
C ARG A 64 58.73 -25.58 -1.86
N THR A 65 57.46 -25.40 -2.21
CA THR A 65 56.58 -24.39 -1.62
C THR A 65 55.78 -24.92 -0.41
N ASN A 66 55.53 -26.23 -0.31
CA ASN A 66 54.97 -26.85 0.89
C ASN A 66 55.84 -26.66 2.16
N ASP A 67 57.16 -26.51 2.02
CA ASP A 67 58.07 -26.27 3.14
C ASP A 67 58.05 -24.81 3.65
N LEU A 68 57.48 -23.87 2.89
CA LEU A 68 57.43 -22.44 3.20
C LEU A 68 56.11 -22.02 3.88
N GLU A 69 55.00 -22.69 3.57
CA GLU A 69 53.67 -22.48 4.17
C GLU A 69 52.98 -23.84 4.41
N PRO A 70 53.24 -24.52 5.54
CA PRO A 70 52.84 -25.92 5.75
C PRO A 70 51.31 -26.15 5.78
N ASP A 71 50.52 -25.10 6.01
CA ASP A 71 49.06 -25.16 6.02
C ASP A 71 48.44 -25.08 4.61
N ILE A 72 49.21 -24.72 3.57
CA ILE A 72 48.73 -24.63 2.19
C ILE A 72 49.11 -25.90 1.43
N ARG A 73 48.22 -26.89 1.44
CA ARG A 73 48.36 -28.08 0.60
C ARG A 73 48.27 -27.72 -0.88
N LEU A 74 49.41 -27.76 -1.54
CA LEU A 74 49.53 -27.54 -2.98
C LEU A 74 48.97 -28.73 -3.78
N LYS A 75 47.79 -28.51 -4.37
CA LYS A 75 47.05 -29.52 -5.15
C LYS A 75 47.58 -29.59 -6.58
N THR A 76 47.65 -30.81 -7.12
CA THR A 76 47.97 -31.00 -8.55
C THR A 76 46.84 -30.45 -9.42
N THR A 77 47.14 -30.05 -10.67
CA THR A 77 46.11 -29.57 -11.62
C THR A 77 44.99 -30.60 -11.81
N ALA A 78 45.32 -31.90 -11.86
CA ALA A 78 44.33 -32.97 -11.96
C ALA A 78 43.42 -33.04 -10.73
N GLN A 79 43.96 -32.90 -9.51
CA GLN A 79 43.18 -32.83 -8.28
C GLN A 79 42.29 -31.59 -8.23
N ILE A 80 42.79 -30.43 -8.68
CA ILE A 80 42.01 -29.18 -8.75
C ILE A 80 40.82 -29.35 -9.69
N HIS A 81 41.03 -29.89 -10.89
CA HIS A 81 39.93 -30.15 -11.84
C HIS A 81 38.92 -31.14 -11.29
N TYR A 82 39.38 -32.26 -10.72
CA TYR A 82 38.50 -33.26 -10.12
C TYR A 82 37.64 -32.68 -8.98
N GLU A 83 38.25 -31.91 -8.07
CA GLU A 83 37.52 -31.24 -7.00
C GLU A 83 36.58 -30.14 -7.50
N LEU A 84 36.97 -29.41 -8.56
CA LEU A 84 36.12 -28.41 -9.20
C LEU A 84 34.90 -29.07 -9.83
N ASP A 85 35.06 -30.16 -10.58
CA ASP A 85 33.96 -30.92 -11.18
C ASP A 85 33.04 -31.50 -10.10
N LYS A 86 33.60 -32.04 -9.02
CA LYS A 86 32.80 -32.59 -7.92
C LYS A 86 31.98 -31.50 -7.20
N ARG A 87 32.59 -30.33 -6.95
CA ARG A 87 31.89 -29.16 -6.39
C ARG A 87 30.82 -28.62 -7.34
N PHE A 88 31.14 -28.49 -8.63
CA PHE A 88 30.21 -28.04 -9.66
C PHE A 88 29.01 -28.97 -9.78
N ASN A 89 29.26 -30.28 -9.74
CA ASN A 89 28.20 -31.28 -9.79
C ASN A 89 27.26 -31.16 -8.59
N ALA A 90 27.82 -31.06 -7.38
CA ALA A 90 27.03 -30.96 -6.15
C ALA A 90 26.23 -29.64 -6.07
N ARG A 91 26.85 -28.51 -6.43
CA ARG A 91 26.28 -27.17 -6.25
C ARG A 91 25.37 -26.70 -7.38
N TYR A 92 25.61 -27.12 -8.63
CA TYR A 92 24.92 -26.57 -9.80
C TYR A 92 24.25 -27.64 -10.66
N LEU A 93 24.97 -28.72 -11.01
CA LEU A 93 24.44 -29.73 -11.94
C LEU A 93 23.30 -30.55 -11.34
N GLN A 94 23.51 -31.15 -10.15
CA GLN A 94 22.50 -31.99 -9.50
C GLN A 94 21.24 -31.20 -9.14
N PRO A 95 21.32 -30.00 -8.55
CA PRO A 95 20.13 -29.21 -8.26
C PRO A 95 19.37 -28.80 -9.54
N SER A 96 20.08 -28.41 -10.61
CA SER A 96 19.46 -28.06 -11.89
C SER A 96 18.84 -29.27 -12.60
N LYS A 97 19.48 -30.44 -12.52
CA LYS A 97 18.96 -31.69 -13.07
C LYS A 97 17.66 -32.09 -12.39
N SER A 98 17.67 -32.16 -11.06
CA SER A 98 16.50 -32.50 -10.24
C SER A 98 15.33 -31.56 -10.52
N TRP A 99 15.59 -30.25 -10.59
CA TRP A 99 14.56 -29.28 -10.91
C TRP A 99 14.01 -29.43 -12.33
N TYR A 100 14.88 -29.64 -13.32
CA TYR A 100 14.51 -29.79 -14.72
C TYR A 100 13.61 -31.01 -14.94
N GLU A 101 13.98 -32.17 -14.39
CA GLU A 101 13.20 -33.42 -14.47
C GLU A 101 11.82 -33.26 -13.79
N SER A 102 11.78 -32.54 -12.66
CA SER A 102 10.56 -32.36 -11.87
C SER A 102 9.56 -31.37 -12.47
N ASN A 103 10.06 -30.27 -13.08
CA ASN A 103 9.24 -29.14 -13.50
C ASN A 103 9.18 -28.95 -15.02
N TRP A 104 10.29 -29.10 -15.74
CA TRP A 104 10.38 -28.71 -17.15
C TRP A 104 10.24 -29.87 -18.13
N GLU A 105 10.80 -31.04 -17.82
CA GLU A 105 10.71 -32.21 -18.69
C GLU A 105 9.25 -32.65 -18.91
N LYS A 106 8.41 -32.50 -17.89
CA LYS A 106 6.97 -32.81 -17.95
C LYS A 106 6.17 -31.87 -18.86
N LEU A 107 6.73 -30.70 -19.21
CA LEU A 107 6.03 -29.65 -19.95
C LEU A 107 6.27 -29.68 -21.47
N ASN A 108 7.25 -30.45 -21.94
CA ASN A 108 7.75 -30.30 -23.31
C ASN A 108 7.41 -31.49 -24.23
N GLU A 109 6.62 -31.22 -25.28
CA GLU A 109 6.47 -32.06 -26.48
C GLU A 109 7.72 -32.05 -27.40
N LYS A 110 8.68 -31.13 -27.15
CA LYS A 110 10.02 -31.11 -27.78
C LYS A 110 11.11 -31.08 -26.71
N ARG A 111 11.78 -32.22 -26.49
CA ARG A 111 12.97 -32.31 -25.64
C ARG A 111 14.02 -31.29 -26.11
N LEU A 112 14.61 -30.54 -25.17
CA LEU A 112 15.84 -29.80 -25.45
C LEU A 112 16.89 -30.80 -25.95
N THR A 113 17.53 -30.53 -27.09
CA THR A 113 18.53 -31.43 -27.69
C THR A 113 19.88 -31.41 -26.96
N LEU A 114 20.07 -30.43 -26.05
CA LEU A 114 21.29 -30.22 -25.29
C LEU A 114 21.22 -30.90 -23.92
N SER A 115 22.35 -31.39 -23.43
CA SER A 115 22.48 -31.89 -22.06
C SER A 115 22.36 -30.75 -21.02
N ILE A 116 21.94 -31.09 -19.80
CA ILE A 116 21.84 -30.13 -18.69
C ILE A 116 23.17 -29.40 -18.43
N ARG A 117 24.31 -30.11 -18.57
CA ARG A 117 25.63 -29.51 -18.39
C ARG A 117 25.95 -28.49 -19.49
N GLU A 118 25.54 -28.73 -20.73
CA GLU A 118 25.67 -27.77 -21.82
C GLU A 118 24.75 -26.57 -21.62
N LEU A 119 23.51 -26.79 -21.17
CA LEU A 119 22.55 -25.73 -20.88
C LEU A 119 23.08 -24.76 -19.81
N ILE A 120 23.59 -25.30 -18.69
CA ILE A 120 24.17 -24.48 -17.61
C ILE A 120 25.30 -23.58 -18.12
N ASN A 121 26.15 -24.08 -19.02
CA ASN A 121 27.29 -23.34 -19.54
C ASN A 121 26.96 -22.45 -20.74
N LYS A 122 25.72 -22.48 -21.23
CA LYS A 122 25.30 -21.70 -22.39
C LYS A 122 25.04 -20.25 -21.99
N ASP A 123 25.34 -19.32 -22.91
CA ASP A 123 24.98 -17.92 -22.72
C ASP A 123 23.44 -17.78 -22.67
N PRO A 124 22.87 -17.17 -21.61
CA PRO A 124 21.45 -16.85 -21.53
C PRO A 124 20.91 -16.12 -22.78
N ALA A 125 21.72 -15.30 -23.45
CA ALA A 125 21.32 -14.56 -24.65
C ALA A 125 21.07 -15.46 -25.88
N GLU A 126 21.61 -16.68 -25.90
CA GLU A 126 21.41 -17.64 -26.99
C GLU A 126 20.08 -18.39 -26.90
N PHE A 127 19.35 -18.27 -25.78
CA PHE A 127 18.01 -18.81 -25.64
C PHE A 127 17.01 -17.91 -26.39
N LYS A 128 16.78 -18.23 -27.68
CA LYS A 128 15.81 -17.51 -28.52
C LYS A 128 14.37 -17.96 -28.21
N PHE A 129 13.77 -17.41 -27.15
CA PHE A 129 12.32 -17.51 -26.98
C PHE A 129 11.62 -16.35 -27.68
N ASN A 130 11.03 -16.62 -28.85
CA ASN A 130 10.23 -15.62 -29.59
C ASN A 130 8.90 -15.25 -28.89
N TYR A 131 8.52 -15.98 -27.84
CA TYR A 131 7.19 -15.90 -27.20
C TYR A 131 6.93 -14.62 -26.41
N TYR A 132 7.94 -13.77 -26.15
CA TYR A 132 7.85 -12.79 -25.07
C TYR A 132 8.26 -11.35 -25.41
N LYS A 133 8.47 -11.02 -26.68
CA LYS A 133 8.53 -9.61 -27.09
C LYS A 133 7.11 -9.04 -27.01
N ASN A 134 6.92 -8.03 -26.16
CA ASN A 134 5.65 -7.31 -25.93
C ASN A 134 4.67 -8.10 -25.04
N LEU A 135 5.08 -8.38 -23.80
CA LEU A 135 4.17 -8.91 -22.79
C LEU A 135 3.03 -7.92 -22.58
N LYS A 136 1.81 -8.34 -22.95
CA LYS A 136 0.58 -7.62 -22.65
C LYS A 136 -0.19 -8.32 -21.53
N PHE A 137 -0.88 -7.55 -20.71
CA PHE A 137 -1.69 -8.03 -19.60
C PHE A 137 -2.98 -7.23 -19.49
N ASN A 138 -4.05 -7.84 -18.95
CA ASN A 138 -5.31 -7.15 -18.76
C ASN A 138 -5.39 -6.53 -17.36
N ILE A 139 -6.14 -5.44 -17.22
CA ILE A 139 -6.33 -4.78 -15.93
C ILE A 139 -7.13 -5.64 -14.93
N GLU A 140 -7.94 -6.59 -15.43
CA GLU A 140 -8.69 -7.52 -14.58
C GLU A 140 -7.75 -8.50 -13.86
N ASP A 141 -6.75 -9.03 -14.56
CA ASP A 141 -5.74 -9.95 -14.00
C ASP A 141 -4.89 -9.29 -12.91
N VAL A 142 -4.79 -7.95 -12.94
CA VAL A 142 -4.06 -7.17 -11.93
C VAL A 142 -4.74 -7.27 -10.56
N THR A 143 -6.06 -7.46 -10.51
CA THR A 143 -6.82 -7.58 -9.25
C THR A 143 -6.54 -8.87 -8.49
N GLU A 144 -5.96 -9.88 -9.14
CA GLU A 144 -5.55 -11.11 -8.48
C GLU A 144 -4.46 -10.85 -7.42
N PRO A 145 -4.39 -11.65 -6.34
CA PRO A 145 -3.30 -11.59 -5.38
C PRO A 145 -1.95 -11.92 -6.04
N LEU A 146 -0.85 -11.57 -5.35
CA LEU A 146 0.51 -11.80 -5.83
C LEU A 146 0.81 -13.31 -5.94
N LYS A 147 1.24 -13.76 -7.12
CA LYS A 147 1.51 -15.16 -7.44
C LYS A 147 2.97 -15.42 -7.79
N ILE A 148 3.35 -16.69 -7.79
CA ILE A 148 4.63 -17.13 -8.35
C ILE A 148 4.60 -16.90 -9.86
N GLY A 149 5.64 -16.25 -10.39
CA GLY A 149 5.75 -15.84 -11.79
C GLY A 149 5.53 -14.35 -12.00
N ASP A 150 4.76 -13.68 -11.14
CA ASP A 150 4.47 -12.25 -11.29
C ASP A 150 5.75 -11.41 -11.33
N ILE A 151 5.78 -10.47 -12.26
CA ILE A 151 6.90 -9.56 -12.47
C ILE A 151 6.64 -8.29 -11.66
N VAL A 152 7.60 -7.87 -10.84
CA VAL A 152 7.41 -6.79 -9.86
C VAL A 152 8.54 -5.78 -9.88
N LEU A 153 8.21 -4.50 -9.73
CA LEU A 153 9.17 -3.45 -9.42
C LEU A 153 9.24 -3.30 -7.90
N LEU A 154 10.44 -3.38 -7.33
CA LEU A 154 10.64 -3.33 -5.87
C LEU A 154 11.21 -1.99 -5.43
N LYS A 155 10.85 -1.54 -4.22
CA LYS A 155 11.45 -0.33 -3.60
C LYS A 155 12.96 -0.43 -3.42
N THR A 156 13.48 -1.64 -3.19
CA THR A 156 14.92 -1.90 -3.01
C THR A 156 15.68 -1.98 -4.34
N ASN A 157 14.98 -2.25 -5.44
CA ASN A 157 15.54 -2.35 -6.79
C ASN A 157 14.58 -1.69 -7.79
N THR A 158 14.69 -0.37 -7.92
CA THR A 158 13.78 0.46 -8.73
C THR A 158 14.22 0.59 -10.19
N SER A 159 15.44 0.15 -10.53
CA SER A 159 16.02 0.27 -11.86
C SER A 159 15.67 -0.87 -12.82
N GLU A 160 15.13 -1.97 -12.31
CA GLU A 160 14.76 -3.13 -13.11
C GLU A 160 13.63 -3.91 -12.46
N PHE A 161 12.92 -4.69 -13.27
CA PHE A 161 11.97 -5.66 -12.75
C PHE A 161 12.66 -6.86 -12.10
N SER A 162 12.00 -7.37 -11.07
CA SER A 162 12.27 -8.65 -10.41
C SER A 162 11.09 -9.61 -10.66
N MET A 163 11.23 -10.89 -10.33
CA MET A 163 10.16 -11.88 -10.41
C MET A 163 9.86 -12.47 -9.04
N CYS A 164 8.58 -12.66 -8.70
CA CYS A 164 8.16 -13.43 -7.54
C CYS A 164 8.36 -14.93 -7.81
N ILE A 165 9.15 -15.60 -6.99
CA ILE A 165 9.54 -17.01 -7.22
C ILE A 165 9.09 -17.96 -6.11
N ASP A 166 8.69 -17.43 -4.96
CA ASP A 166 8.19 -18.21 -3.84
C ASP A 166 7.31 -17.35 -2.91
N LEU A 167 6.33 -18.00 -2.31
CA LEU A 167 5.36 -17.41 -1.40
C LEU A 167 5.84 -17.51 0.06
N PRO A 168 5.24 -16.76 1.00
CA PRO A 168 5.49 -16.91 2.41
C PRO A 168 5.10 -18.31 2.91
N GLN A 169 6.04 -19.02 3.57
CA GLN A 169 5.87 -20.42 3.97
C GLN A 169 5.49 -20.60 5.45
N SER A 170 5.75 -19.63 6.35
CA SER A 170 5.38 -19.76 7.78
C SER A 170 4.98 -18.40 8.35
N LEU A 171 4.13 -18.38 9.39
CA LEU A 171 3.75 -17.18 10.13
C LEU A 171 4.93 -16.48 10.80
N LYS A 172 6.04 -17.20 11.01
CA LYS A 172 7.29 -16.63 11.53
C LYS A 172 8.01 -15.76 10.51
N ASP A 173 7.87 -16.07 9.22
CA ASP A 173 8.48 -15.33 8.12
C ASP A 173 7.47 -15.09 6.98
N PRO A 174 6.73 -13.97 7.05
CA PRO A 174 5.73 -13.60 6.05
C PRO A 174 6.34 -13.02 4.75
N ARG A 175 7.66 -13.07 4.56
CA ARG A 175 8.30 -12.47 3.39
C ARG A 175 8.15 -13.35 2.14
N TYR A 176 7.82 -12.68 1.05
CA TYR A 176 7.89 -13.24 -0.30
C TYR A 176 9.36 -13.33 -0.73
N THR A 177 9.61 -14.20 -1.70
CA THR A 177 10.94 -14.31 -2.31
C THR A 177 10.88 -13.82 -3.74
N PHE A 178 11.73 -12.83 -4.02
CA PHE A 178 11.91 -12.28 -5.35
C PHE A 178 13.31 -12.60 -5.84
N ILE A 179 13.48 -12.53 -7.16
CA ILE A 179 14.78 -12.64 -7.80
C ILE A 179 14.98 -11.48 -8.78
N SER A 180 16.17 -10.87 -8.72
CA SER A 180 16.58 -9.82 -9.65
C SER A 180 16.87 -10.39 -11.05
N SER A 181 17.10 -9.51 -12.03
CA SER A 181 17.50 -9.94 -13.38
C SER A 181 18.90 -10.58 -13.41
N THR A 182 19.74 -10.24 -12.41
CA THR A 182 21.08 -10.78 -12.20
C THR A 182 21.08 -12.14 -11.50
N GLY A 183 19.95 -12.54 -10.90
CA GLY A 183 19.79 -13.80 -10.19
C GLY A 183 19.99 -13.73 -8.67
N ASP A 184 20.03 -12.54 -8.10
CA ASP A 184 20.15 -12.28 -6.66
C ASP A 184 18.78 -12.43 -5.97
N LEU A 185 18.76 -13.11 -4.83
CA LEU A 185 17.53 -13.31 -4.05
C LEU A 185 17.24 -12.11 -3.16
N ILE A 186 15.98 -11.65 -3.20
CA ILE A 186 15.49 -10.54 -2.40
C ILE A 186 14.30 -11.03 -1.58
N PHE A 187 14.40 -10.95 -0.25
CA PHE A 187 13.30 -11.31 0.66
C PHE A 187 12.59 -10.05 1.14
N GLY A 188 11.30 -9.96 0.88
CA GLY A 188 10.55 -8.72 1.13
C GLY A 188 9.08 -8.92 1.40
N MET A 189 8.47 -7.92 2.03
CA MET A 189 7.01 -7.86 2.22
C MET A 189 6.34 -7.37 0.93
N ARG A 190 5.06 -7.68 0.72
CA ARG A 190 4.32 -7.15 -0.46
C ARG A 190 4.28 -5.62 -0.53
N SER A 191 4.42 -4.94 0.61
CA SER A 191 4.48 -3.48 0.70
C SER A 191 5.71 -2.87 0.00
N MET A 192 6.74 -3.67 -0.31
CA MET A 192 7.91 -3.28 -1.10
C MET A 192 7.61 -3.22 -2.60
N ILE A 193 6.51 -3.79 -3.08
CA ILE A 193 6.15 -3.77 -4.50
C ILE A 193 5.58 -2.40 -4.86
N LEU A 194 6.13 -1.79 -5.90
CA LEU A 194 5.72 -0.52 -6.49
C LEU A 194 4.77 -0.73 -7.68
N LEU A 195 5.03 -1.76 -8.48
CA LEU A 195 4.29 -2.10 -9.69
C LEU A 195 4.31 -3.62 -9.88
N LYS A 196 3.16 -4.26 -10.02
CA LYS A 196 3.00 -5.68 -10.33
C LYS A 196 2.48 -5.87 -11.76
N ILE A 197 3.10 -6.75 -12.53
CA ILE A 197 2.65 -7.22 -13.84
C ILE A 197 2.31 -8.70 -13.70
N PRO A 198 1.02 -9.09 -13.85
CA PRO A 198 0.61 -10.48 -13.84
C PRO A 198 1.36 -11.28 -14.90
N PHE A 199 1.95 -12.40 -14.50
CA PHE A 199 2.63 -13.28 -15.45
C PHE A 199 2.47 -14.75 -15.05
N LYS A 200 1.81 -15.51 -15.92
CA LYS A 200 1.63 -16.94 -15.75
C LYS A 200 2.84 -17.69 -16.30
N LEU A 201 3.51 -18.44 -15.44
CA LEU A 201 4.61 -19.33 -15.86
C LEU A 201 4.11 -20.37 -16.87
N PRO A 202 4.97 -20.82 -17.81
CA PRO A 202 4.61 -21.88 -18.73
C PRO A 202 4.40 -23.19 -17.97
N GLY A 203 3.21 -23.77 -18.04
CA GLY A 203 2.90 -25.06 -17.41
C GLY A 203 2.68 -25.01 -15.88
N ASN A 204 2.61 -26.19 -15.25
CA ASN A 204 2.47 -26.34 -13.79
C ASN A 204 3.84 -26.30 -13.08
N ILE A 205 4.61 -25.22 -13.29
CA ILE A 205 5.84 -24.99 -12.52
C ILE A 205 5.44 -24.50 -11.13
N GLU A 206 5.43 -25.40 -10.16
CA GLU A 206 4.98 -25.10 -8.79
C GLU A 206 6.07 -24.44 -7.94
N ARG A 207 7.36 -24.72 -8.20
CA ARG A 207 8.47 -24.20 -7.38
C ARG A 207 9.68 -23.85 -8.23
N LEU A 208 10.07 -22.57 -8.19
CA LEU A 208 11.31 -22.07 -8.81
C LEU A 208 12.51 -22.12 -7.86
N ILE A 209 12.26 -22.11 -6.55
CA ILE A 209 13.27 -22.19 -5.51
C ILE A 209 13.38 -23.61 -4.96
N ILE A 210 14.60 -24.02 -4.59
CA ILE A 210 14.86 -25.27 -3.90
C ILE A 210 15.72 -25.04 -2.65
N LYS A 211 15.54 -25.90 -1.64
CA LYS A 211 16.48 -25.99 -0.53
C LYS A 211 17.80 -26.55 -1.04
N GLU A 212 18.93 -25.95 -0.64
CA GLU A 212 20.25 -26.43 -1.04
C GLU A 212 20.46 -27.85 -0.49
N PRO A 213 20.76 -28.85 -1.34
CA PRO A 213 20.91 -30.22 -0.89
C PRO A 213 22.16 -30.37 -0.01
N ALA A 214 22.05 -31.18 1.04
CA ALA A 214 23.16 -31.44 1.94
C ALA A 214 24.38 -32.01 1.21
N HIS A 215 25.52 -31.34 1.34
CA HIS A 215 26.80 -31.79 0.76
C HIS A 215 27.99 -31.33 1.61
N LYS A 216 29.17 -31.93 1.38
CA LYS A 216 30.40 -31.70 2.17
C LYS A 216 31.07 -30.32 1.98
N TYR A 217 30.46 -29.42 1.22
CA TYR A 217 31.02 -28.12 0.88
C TYR A 217 30.22 -26.99 1.54
N ASN A 218 30.84 -25.82 1.70
CA ASN A 218 30.12 -24.65 2.16
C ASN A 218 28.93 -24.36 1.23
N PRO A 219 27.76 -24.03 1.79
CA PRO A 219 26.59 -23.68 1.01
C PRO A 219 26.85 -22.41 0.20
N ILE A 220 26.19 -22.30 -0.95
CA ILE A 220 26.25 -21.12 -1.83
C ILE A 220 24.89 -20.41 -1.93
N GLY A 221 23.84 -21.02 -1.40
CA GLY A 221 22.51 -20.45 -1.35
C GLY A 221 22.41 -19.30 -0.34
N THR A 222 21.28 -18.63 -0.37
CA THR A 222 20.99 -17.49 0.50
C THR A 222 20.18 -17.96 1.70
N ILE A 223 20.50 -17.44 2.88
CA ILE A 223 19.74 -17.69 4.09
C ILE A 223 18.46 -16.84 4.04
N LYS A 224 17.31 -17.49 4.19
CA LYS A 224 16.02 -16.79 4.33
C LYS A 224 15.70 -16.55 5.81
N SER A 225 15.46 -17.62 6.56
CA SER A 225 14.96 -17.57 7.95
C SER A 225 15.85 -18.29 8.97
N SER A 226 16.41 -19.45 8.61
CA SER A 226 17.30 -20.23 9.48
C SER A 226 18.73 -20.21 8.96
N LEU A 227 19.71 -20.00 9.85
CA LEU A 227 21.14 -20.06 9.49
C LEU A 227 21.56 -21.43 8.95
N ASP A 228 20.82 -22.49 9.31
CA ASP A 228 21.11 -23.86 8.92
C ASP A 228 20.53 -24.25 7.54
N GLU A 229 19.61 -23.44 7.01
CA GLU A 229 18.96 -23.69 5.72
C GLU A 229 19.26 -22.57 4.73
N THR A 230 19.85 -22.95 3.60
CA THR A 230 20.07 -22.07 2.47
C THR A 230 19.18 -22.47 1.31
N VAL A 231 18.70 -21.47 0.57
CA VAL A 231 17.87 -21.65 -0.60
C VAL A 231 18.58 -21.12 -1.83
N LEU A 232 18.38 -21.79 -2.96
CA LEU A 232 18.94 -21.37 -4.23
C LEU A 232 17.95 -21.57 -5.37
N VAL A 233 18.16 -20.80 -6.44
CA VAL A 233 17.45 -21.00 -7.70
C VAL A 233 18.36 -21.78 -8.64
N PRO A 234 17.92 -22.94 -9.16
CA PRO A 234 18.73 -23.73 -10.07
C PRO A 234 19.14 -22.93 -11.31
N VAL A 235 20.35 -23.16 -11.82
CA VAL A 235 20.92 -22.34 -12.91
C VAL A 235 20.05 -22.39 -14.16
N ILE A 236 19.50 -23.55 -14.49
CA ILE A 236 18.61 -23.73 -15.64
C ILE A 236 17.31 -22.93 -15.46
N ALA A 237 16.70 -22.96 -14.27
CA ALA A 237 15.49 -22.18 -13.98
C ALA A 237 15.76 -20.67 -14.16
N ARG A 238 16.92 -20.20 -13.68
CA ARG A 238 17.36 -18.80 -13.88
C ARG A 238 17.51 -18.45 -15.35
N GLN A 239 18.19 -19.28 -16.13
CA GLN A 239 18.46 -19.03 -17.55
C GLN A 239 17.19 -19.04 -18.40
N LEU A 240 16.25 -19.96 -18.13
CA LEU A 240 15.04 -20.12 -18.95
C LEU A 240 13.97 -19.07 -18.70
N LEU A 241 13.78 -18.65 -17.44
CA LEU A 241 12.64 -17.82 -17.05
C LEU A 241 13.05 -16.42 -16.58
N ILE A 242 14.04 -16.36 -15.69
CA ILE A 242 14.32 -15.17 -14.88
C ILE A 242 15.23 -14.19 -15.62
N ASN A 243 16.33 -14.66 -16.19
CA ASN A 243 17.29 -13.82 -16.92
C ASN A 243 16.71 -13.29 -18.23
N PHE A 244 15.63 -13.88 -18.73
CA PHE A 244 15.03 -13.47 -19.99
C PHE A 244 13.89 -12.47 -19.75
N MET A 245 12.87 -12.81 -18.96
CA MET A 245 11.62 -12.04 -18.93
C MET A 245 11.76 -10.64 -18.30
N PRO A 246 11.99 -10.49 -16.97
CA PRO A 246 12.23 -9.19 -16.35
C PRO A 246 13.33 -8.35 -17.04
N ALA A 247 14.43 -9.00 -17.45
CA ALA A 247 15.56 -8.32 -18.06
C ALA A 247 15.22 -7.71 -19.44
N GLN A 248 14.51 -8.47 -20.30
CA GLN A 248 14.13 -7.99 -21.63
C GLN A 248 13.11 -6.85 -21.54
N ILE A 249 12.13 -6.95 -20.66
CA ILE A 249 11.14 -5.88 -20.45
C ILE A 249 11.84 -4.62 -19.94
N SER A 250 12.70 -4.75 -18.92
CA SER A 250 13.47 -3.62 -18.37
C SER A 250 14.33 -2.95 -19.45
N LYS A 251 15.05 -3.74 -20.26
CA LYS A 251 15.87 -3.24 -21.37
C LYS A 251 15.05 -2.51 -22.43
N CYS A 252 13.87 -3.03 -22.79
CA CYS A 252 12.99 -2.37 -23.74
C CYS A 252 12.40 -1.08 -23.17
N ALA A 253 12.05 -1.07 -21.88
CA ALA A 253 11.52 0.10 -21.19
C ALA A 253 12.55 1.22 -21.16
N THR A 254 13.81 0.92 -20.83
CA THR A 254 14.90 1.91 -20.86
C THR A 254 15.09 2.52 -22.25
N LYS A 255 14.92 1.72 -23.32
CA LYS A 255 15.01 2.24 -24.71
C LYS A 255 13.86 3.17 -25.08
N GLN A 256 12.65 2.90 -24.58
CA GLN A 256 11.47 3.72 -24.85
C GLN A 256 11.38 4.97 -23.97
N LEU A 257 12.07 4.97 -22.83
CA LEU A 257 12.01 6.01 -21.81
C LEU A 257 12.14 7.45 -22.35
N PRO A 258 13.12 7.80 -23.21
CA PRO A 258 13.24 9.16 -23.72
C PRO A 258 12.01 9.62 -24.53
N VAL A 259 11.40 8.71 -25.27
CA VAL A 259 10.20 8.99 -26.08
C VAL A 259 8.99 9.17 -25.17
N ILE A 260 8.83 8.31 -24.16
CA ILE A 260 7.72 8.39 -23.20
C ILE A 260 7.79 9.67 -22.36
N ILE A 261 8.98 10.11 -21.95
CA ILE A 261 9.18 11.40 -21.28
C ILE A 261 8.59 12.54 -22.14
N LYS A 262 8.88 12.56 -23.44
CA LYS A 262 8.33 13.59 -24.36
C LYS A 262 6.81 13.48 -24.55
N LYS A 263 6.27 12.26 -24.60
CA LYS A 263 4.83 12.03 -24.61
C LYS A 263 4.17 12.58 -23.35
N LEU A 264 4.72 12.31 -22.17
CA LEU A 264 4.19 12.81 -20.90
C LEU A 264 4.30 14.33 -20.77
N GLU A 265 5.40 14.95 -21.21
CA GLU A 265 5.54 16.41 -21.27
C GLU A 265 4.48 17.07 -22.16
N LEU A 266 4.10 16.42 -23.26
CA LEU A 266 3.03 16.88 -24.13
C LEU A 266 1.67 16.69 -23.45
N LEU A 267 1.38 15.49 -22.97
CA LEU A 267 0.10 15.13 -22.34
C LEU A 267 -0.18 15.98 -21.10
N HIS A 268 0.83 16.28 -20.28
CA HIS A 268 0.69 17.14 -19.10
C HIS A 268 0.02 18.48 -19.45
N ARG A 269 0.36 19.08 -20.59
CA ARG A 269 -0.23 20.37 -21.03
C ARG A 269 -1.74 20.31 -21.24
N TYR A 270 -2.25 19.15 -21.66
CA TYR A 270 -3.66 18.93 -21.92
C TYR A 270 -4.42 18.44 -20.68
N LEU A 271 -3.73 17.72 -19.80
CA LEU A 271 -4.36 17.04 -18.65
C LEU A 271 -4.31 17.88 -17.36
N GLN A 272 -3.39 18.84 -17.25
CA GLN A 272 -3.27 19.69 -16.07
C GLN A 272 -4.45 20.66 -15.93
N ASP A 273 -4.81 20.94 -14.69
CA ASP A 273 -5.84 21.90 -14.32
C ASP A 273 -5.17 23.07 -13.58
N PHE A 274 -5.49 24.30 -13.97
CA PHE A 274 -4.93 25.49 -13.34
C PHE A 274 -5.49 25.72 -11.92
N SER A 275 -6.66 25.15 -11.61
CA SER A 275 -7.33 25.32 -10.33
C SER A 275 -6.67 24.55 -9.18
N GLY A 276 -5.86 23.54 -9.49
CA GLY A 276 -5.11 22.79 -8.50
C GLY A 276 -4.76 21.37 -8.95
N PRO A 277 -4.08 20.61 -8.07
CA PRO A 277 -3.72 19.22 -8.32
C PRO A 277 -4.95 18.34 -8.63
N GLN A 278 -4.82 17.43 -9.59
CA GLN A 278 -5.88 16.50 -9.98
C GLN A 278 -5.32 15.10 -10.23
N GLN A 279 -6.06 14.06 -9.84
CA GLN A 279 -5.67 12.66 -10.11
C GLN A 279 -6.11 12.18 -11.50
N ILE A 280 -5.24 11.41 -12.16
CA ILE A 280 -5.51 10.69 -13.43
C ILE A 280 -5.31 9.19 -13.25
N HIS A 281 -6.11 8.38 -13.93
CA HIS A 281 -5.98 6.91 -13.94
C HIS A 281 -4.69 6.47 -14.62
N PHE A 282 -3.86 5.70 -13.92
CA PHE A 282 -2.55 5.28 -14.42
C PHE A 282 -2.66 4.35 -15.64
N HIS A 283 -3.58 3.38 -15.61
CA HIS A 283 -3.79 2.46 -16.73
C HIS A 283 -4.28 3.18 -18.01
N LYS A 284 -5.16 4.19 -17.88
CA LYS A 284 -5.57 5.00 -19.03
C LYS A 284 -4.45 5.86 -19.58
N LEU A 285 -3.60 6.39 -18.70
CA LEU A 285 -2.41 7.13 -19.11
C LEU A 285 -1.47 6.25 -19.95
N ILE A 286 -1.27 4.98 -19.58
CA ILE A 286 -0.54 4.00 -20.39
C ILE A 286 -1.18 3.83 -21.77
N ASN A 287 -2.51 3.63 -21.84
CA ASN A 287 -3.24 3.47 -23.10
C ASN A 287 -3.08 4.69 -24.02
N ILE A 288 -3.15 5.90 -23.47
CA ILE A 288 -2.94 7.13 -24.23
C ILE A 288 -1.49 7.19 -24.74
N ILE A 289 -0.51 6.89 -23.90
CA ILE A 289 0.91 6.91 -24.27
C ILE A 289 1.21 5.90 -25.38
N GLU A 290 0.63 4.70 -25.31
CA GLU A 290 0.78 3.67 -26.35
C GLU A 290 0.20 4.17 -27.69
N ALA A 291 -0.98 4.77 -27.67
CA ALA A 291 -1.68 5.24 -28.87
C ALA A 291 -1.15 6.59 -29.43
N LEU A 292 -0.49 7.40 -28.62
CA LEU A 292 -0.02 8.73 -29.01
C LEU A 292 1.15 8.65 -29.99
N ASN A 293 0.99 9.27 -31.16
CA ASN A 293 2.05 9.48 -32.14
C ASN A 293 2.57 10.92 -32.03
N LEU A 294 3.85 11.09 -31.72
CA LEU A 294 4.45 12.40 -31.51
C LEU A 294 4.47 13.24 -32.78
N ASP A 295 4.82 12.65 -33.93
CA ASP A 295 4.91 13.38 -35.21
C ASP A 295 3.56 14.00 -35.58
N ARG A 296 2.47 13.23 -35.43
CA ARG A 296 1.10 13.72 -35.66
C ARG A 296 0.69 14.76 -34.63
N ALA A 297 1.11 14.63 -33.38
CA ALA A 297 0.76 15.55 -32.32
C ALA A 297 1.52 16.89 -32.40
N THR A 298 2.69 16.90 -33.05
CA THR A 298 3.49 18.12 -33.30
C THR A 298 3.16 18.82 -34.61
N ASP A 299 2.22 18.28 -35.40
CA ASP A 299 1.74 18.93 -36.61
C ASP A 299 1.10 20.29 -36.28
N TYR A 300 1.49 21.34 -37.02
CA TYR A 300 1.10 22.72 -36.71
C TYR A 300 -0.40 22.96 -36.91
N GLU A 301 -1.03 22.31 -37.89
CA GLU A 301 -2.44 22.55 -38.21
C GLU A 301 -3.37 21.60 -37.45
N LYS A 302 -3.01 20.30 -37.37
CA LYS A 302 -3.90 19.23 -36.91
C LYS A 302 -3.45 18.57 -35.60
N GLY A 303 -2.30 18.95 -35.05
CA GLY A 303 -1.75 18.31 -33.85
C GLY A 303 -2.66 18.43 -32.62
N ASN A 304 -3.19 19.64 -32.37
CA ASN A 304 -4.10 19.88 -31.23
C ASN A 304 -5.42 19.10 -31.37
N GLU A 305 -5.99 19.07 -32.58
CA GLU A 305 -7.21 18.31 -32.88
C GLU A 305 -6.97 16.82 -32.64
N TYR A 306 -5.87 16.28 -33.16
CA TYR A 306 -5.48 14.88 -32.97
C TYR A 306 -5.35 14.50 -31.49
N VAL A 307 -4.67 15.32 -30.67
CA VAL A 307 -4.52 15.02 -29.24
C VAL A 307 -5.86 15.09 -28.51
N ASN A 308 -6.68 16.10 -28.80
CA ASN A 308 -8.01 16.24 -28.19
C ASN A 308 -8.94 15.08 -28.58
N GLU A 309 -8.93 14.66 -29.85
CA GLU A 309 -9.66 13.48 -30.30
C GLU A 309 -9.16 12.21 -29.63
N LEU A 310 -7.84 12.04 -29.50
CA LEU A 310 -7.25 10.89 -28.82
C LEU A 310 -7.68 10.84 -27.35
N LEU A 311 -7.60 11.96 -26.63
CA LEU A 311 -8.05 12.05 -25.24
C LEU A 311 -9.56 11.81 -25.13
N LYS A 312 -10.35 12.35 -26.05
CA LYS A 312 -11.79 12.10 -26.09
C LYS A 312 -12.07 10.60 -26.27
N GLN A 313 -11.39 9.94 -27.19
CA GLN A 313 -11.59 8.52 -27.50
C GLN A 313 -11.06 7.57 -26.42
N LYS A 314 -9.90 7.86 -25.82
CA LYS A 314 -9.17 6.94 -24.93
C LYS A 314 -9.26 7.29 -23.44
N TYR A 315 -9.80 8.47 -23.09
CA TYR A 315 -9.86 8.94 -21.71
C TYR A 315 -11.27 9.33 -21.28
N TYR A 316 -11.90 10.26 -22.00
CA TYR A 316 -13.18 10.87 -21.60
C TYR A 316 -14.41 10.06 -22.01
N ASN A 317 -14.47 9.60 -23.26
CA ASN A 317 -15.60 8.83 -23.80
C ASN A 317 -15.33 7.32 -23.84
N ASP A 318 -14.20 6.88 -23.30
CA ASP A 318 -13.86 5.47 -23.25
C ASP A 318 -14.65 4.78 -22.12
N TYR A 319 -15.95 4.60 -22.36
CA TYR A 319 -16.76 3.58 -21.74
C TYR A 319 -16.74 2.31 -22.60
N THR A 320 -15.68 2.07 -23.39
CA THR A 320 -15.53 0.78 -24.07
C THR A 320 -15.17 -0.30 -23.06
N ASP A 321 -15.29 -1.56 -23.48
CA ASP A 321 -15.15 -2.72 -22.62
C ASP A 321 -13.74 -2.78 -22.00
N LEU A 322 -13.63 -2.46 -20.71
CA LEU A 322 -12.36 -2.47 -19.96
C LEU A 322 -11.72 -3.87 -19.96
N SER A 323 -12.52 -4.93 -20.14
CA SER A 323 -12.07 -6.32 -20.28
C SER A 323 -11.21 -6.56 -21.53
N LEU A 324 -11.28 -5.69 -22.54
CA LEU A 324 -10.50 -5.75 -23.78
C LEU A 324 -9.25 -4.84 -23.76
N SER A 325 -9.02 -4.08 -22.67
CA SER A 325 -7.90 -3.15 -22.58
C SER A 325 -6.61 -3.85 -22.13
N SER A 326 -5.90 -4.43 -23.11
CA SER A 326 -4.58 -5.02 -22.90
C SER A 326 -3.51 -3.93 -22.77
N LEU A 327 -2.75 -3.92 -21.67
CA LEU A 327 -1.65 -2.99 -21.42
C LEU A 327 -0.30 -3.62 -21.75
N ASP A 328 0.61 -2.87 -22.36
CA ASP A 328 2.00 -3.31 -22.56
C ASP A 328 2.86 -3.11 -21.31
N ALA A 329 3.50 -4.17 -20.82
CA ALA A 329 4.33 -4.16 -19.61
C ALA A 329 5.56 -3.24 -19.72
N THR A 330 6.12 -3.08 -20.93
CA THR A 330 7.26 -2.20 -21.23
C THR A 330 6.84 -0.75 -21.10
N VAL A 331 5.69 -0.40 -21.69
CA VAL A 331 5.13 0.95 -21.62
C VAL A 331 4.75 1.28 -20.18
N ALA A 332 4.18 0.34 -19.44
CA ALA A 332 3.84 0.53 -18.03
C ALA A 332 5.07 0.87 -17.16
N LEU A 333 6.14 0.08 -17.28
CA LEU A 333 7.39 0.32 -16.53
C LEU A 333 8.04 1.66 -16.94
N SER A 334 8.14 1.91 -18.24
CA SER A 334 8.75 3.14 -18.73
C SER A 334 7.92 4.38 -18.39
N THR A 335 6.59 4.27 -18.33
CA THR A 335 5.70 5.35 -17.86
C THR A 335 5.91 5.61 -16.38
N TYR A 336 6.02 4.56 -15.56
CA TYR A 336 6.34 4.69 -14.13
C TYR A 336 7.65 5.46 -13.93
N TRP A 337 8.74 5.03 -14.58
CA TRP A 337 10.04 5.72 -14.49
C TRP A 337 10.00 7.17 -14.99
N ALA A 338 9.33 7.42 -16.12
CA ALA A 338 9.21 8.77 -16.66
C ALA A 338 8.44 9.72 -15.73
N ILE A 339 7.41 9.22 -15.04
CA ILE A 339 6.70 10.01 -14.02
C ILE A 339 7.62 10.30 -12.84
N ILE A 340 8.36 9.32 -12.31
CA ILE A 340 9.32 9.55 -11.22
C ILE A 340 10.35 10.62 -11.62
N GLU A 341 10.88 10.58 -12.84
CA GLU A 341 11.79 11.62 -13.34
C GLU A 341 11.13 13.00 -13.43
N GLN A 342 9.85 13.07 -13.83
CA GLN A 342 9.12 14.32 -13.96
C GLN A 342 8.51 14.84 -12.63
N GLN A 343 8.46 14.01 -11.57
CA GLN A 343 8.19 14.47 -10.20
C GLN A 343 9.30 15.41 -9.71
N ASP A 344 10.55 15.19 -10.12
CA ASP A 344 11.68 16.09 -9.84
C ASP A 344 11.55 17.48 -10.51
N LEU A 345 10.62 17.58 -11.47
CA LEU A 345 10.25 18.80 -12.18
C LEU A 345 8.93 19.40 -11.67
N PHE A 346 8.29 18.84 -10.64
CA PHE A 346 7.01 19.31 -10.10
C PHE A 346 5.87 19.31 -11.14
N LEU A 347 5.89 18.37 -12.10
CA LEU A 347 4.80 18.18 -13.06
C LEU A 347 3.79 17.14 -12.56
N TRP A 348 4.27 16.14 -11.82
CA TRP A 348 3.47 15.06 -11.26
C TRP A 348 3.69 14.98 -9.75
N GLY A 349 2.65 14.59 -9.02
CA GLY A 349 2.66 14.25 -7.61
C GLY A 349 2.79 12.74 -7.41
N GLU A 350 2.39 12.24 -6.23
CA GLU A 350 2.61 10.84 -5.86
C GLU A 350 1.87 9.88 -6.80
N ILE A 351 2.51 8.75 -7.12
CA ILE A 351 1.85 7.61 -7.77
C ILE A 351 1.12 6.82 -6.69
N LYS A 352 -0.20 6.83 -6.72
CA LYS A 352 -1.04 6.08 -5.78
C LYS A 352 -1.10 4.62 -6.20
N ARG A 353 -0.97 3.73 -5.23
CA ARG A 353 -0.99 2.28 -5.43
C ARG A 353 -2.03 1.64 -4.53
N ASN A 354 -2.81 0.74 -5.09
CA ASN A 354 -3.72 -0.07 -4.30
C ASN A 354 -2.97 -1.19 -3.56
N SER A 355 -3.31 -1.38 -2.29
CA SER A 355 -2.67 -2.39 -1.45
C SER A 355 -3.07 -3.84 -1.78
N SER A 356 -4.22 -4.03 -2.45
CA SER A 356 -4.73 -5.34 -2.89
C SER A 356 -4.12 -5.79 -4.21
N SER A 357 -4.21 -4.95 -5.24
CA SER A 357 -3.76 -5.28 -6.59
C SER A 357 -2.25 -5.10 -6.81
N LEU A 358 -1.59 -4.33 -5.93
CA LEU A 358 -0.16 -3.99 -6.03
C LEU A 358 0.23 -3.27 -7.34
N PHE A 359 -0.75 -2.62 -7.98
CA PHE A 359 -0.56 -1.84 -9.20
C PHE A 359 -0.94 -0.37 -8.97
N PRO A 360 -0.26 0.59 -9.65
CA PRO A 360 -0.63 1.99 -9.59
C PRO A 360 -2.07 2.24 -10.06
N THR A 361 -2.88 2.87 -9.22
CA THR A 361 -4.27 3.22 -9.56
C THR A 361 -4.33 4.57 -10.25
N THR A 362 -3.74 5.59 -9.63
CA THR A 362 -3.73 6.96 -10.14
C THR A 362 -2.37 7.63 -9.93
N VAL A 363 -2.16 8.73 -10.61
CA VAL A 363 -1.07 9.67 -10.34
C VAL A 363 -1.65 11.07 -10.27
N THR A 364 -1.12 11.91 -9.38
CA THR A 364 -1.51 13.31 -9.28
C THR A 364 -0.80 14.14 -10.37
N ILE A 365 -1.55 14.93 -11.12
CA ILE A 365 -1.04 15.94 -12.05
C ILE A 365 -0.99 17.25 -11.29
N LEU A 366 0.20 17.86 -11.23
CA LEU A 366 0.37 19.18 -10.64
C LEU A 366 0.14 20.25 -11.71
N PRO A 367 -0.46 21.40 -11.36
CA PRO A 367 -0.63 22.52 -12.28
C PRO A 367 0.72 22.97 -12.85
N PHE A 368 0.75 23.39 -14.12
CA PHE A 368 2.00 23.86 -14.72
C PHE A 368 2.60 25.08 -14.00
N SER A 369 1.75 25.88 -13.33
CA SER A 369 2.19 26.98 -12.47
C SER A 369 3.11 26.53 -11.32
N HIS A 370 2.93 25.31 -10.77
CA HIS A 370 3.81 24.75 -9.73
C HIS A 370 5.23 24.54 -10.28
N HIS A 371 5.35 23.89 -11.45
CA HIS A 371 6.63 23.72 -12.14
C HIS A 371 7.35 25.07 -12.34
N VAL A 372 6.63 26.06 -12.88
CA VAL A 372 7.19 27.39 -13.14
C VAL A 372 7.63 28.07 -11.85
N TYR A 373 6.82 27.99 -10.79
CA TYR A 373 7.10 28.58 -9.50
C TYR A 373 8.36 27.99 -8.87
N TYR A 374 8.42 26.67 -8.65
CA TYR A 374 9.56 26.03 -7.98
C TYR A 374 10.84 26.09 -8.81
N THR A 375 10.75 26.01 -10.14
CA THR A 375 11.94 26.16 -11.00
C THR A 375 12.55 27.55 -10.86
N LYS A 376 11.72 28.60 -10.87
CA LYS A 376 12.17 29.98 -10.63
C LYS A 376 12.70 30.17 -9.20
N LEU A 377 11.99 29.61 -8.21
CA LEU A 377 12.37 29.69 -6.80
C LEU A 377 13.74 29.05 -6.55
N ILE A 378 13.94 27.79 -6.95
CA ILE A 378 15.20 27.05 -6.79
C ILE A 378 16.35 27.80 -7.46
N LYS A 379 16.14 28.32 -8.68
CA LYS A 379 17.15 29.11 -9.40
C LYS A 379 17.51 30.40 -8.66
N SER A 380 16.51 31.10 -8.11
CA SER A 380 16.69 32.32 -7.32
C SER A 380 17.47 32.03 -6.03
N LEU A 381 17.06 30.99 -5.28
CA LEU A 381 17.68 30.61 -4.02
C LEU A 381 19.12 30.10 -4.16
N ARG A 382 19.47 29.52 -5.31
CA ARG A 382 20.86 29.07 -5.61
C ARG A 382 21.78 30.19 -6.11
N LYS A 383 21.24 31.32 -6.57
CA LYS A 383 22.01 32.41 -7.18
C LYS A 383 23.01 32.99 -6.18
N ASN A 384 24.17 33.45 -6.68
CA ASN A 384 25.21 34.10 -5.90
C ASN A 384 25.63 33.29 -4.66
N ASN A 385 25.90 31.99 -4.83
CA ASN A 385 26.27 31.07 -3.74
C ASN A 385 25.27 31.06 -2.58
N PHE A 386 23.98 30.93 -2.92
CA PHE A 386 22.89 30.90 -1.95
C PHE A 386 22.75 32.17 -1.12
N ARG A 387 23.07 33.35 -1.68
CA ARG A 387 23.02 34.65 -0.97
C ARG A 387 21.69 34.85 -0.26
N ARG A 388 20.57 34.63 -0.94
CA ARG A 388 19.22 34.82 -0.38
C ARG A 388 18.93 33.87 0.78
N THR A 389 19.34 32.62 0.68
CA THR A 389 19.25 31.62 1.77
C THR A 389 20.13 32.02 2.96
N ASN A 390 21.33 32.52 2.71
CA ASN A 390 22.22 32.98 3.78
C ASN A 390 21.67 34.25 4.46
N GLU A 391 21.08 35.18 3.71
CA GLU A 391 20.39 36.36 4.25
C GLU A 391 19.21 35.96 5.15
N PHE A 392 18.42 34.97 4.75
CA PHE A 392 17.36 34.41 5.59
C PHE A 392 17.92 33.83 6.89
N SER A 393 18.89 32.91 6.82
CA SER A 393 19.49 32.30 8.02
C SER A 393 20.15 33.33 8.94
N ALA A 394 20.86 34.32 8.39
CA ALA A 394 21.49 35.39 9.16
C ALA A 394 20.43 36.24 9.89
N PHE A 395 19.36 36.63 9.18
CA PHE A 395 18.26 37.39 9.76
C PHE A 395 17.61 36.63 10.93
N ILE A 396 17.37 35.33 10.78
CA ILE A 396 16.79 34.49 11.83
C ILE A 396 17.73 34.37 13.05
N ASN A 397 19.04 34.18 12.83
CA ASN A 397 20.02 34.12 13.92
C ASN A 397 20.14 35.47 14.66
N GLU A 398 20.09 36.61 13.95
CA GLU A 398 20.18 37.95 14.55
C GLU A 398 18.97 38.28 15.45
N HIS A 399 17.78 37.77 15.11
CA HIS A 399 16.55 38.01 15.86
C HIS A 399 16.23 36.91 16.89
N ASN A 400 17.20 36.04 17.19
CA ASN A 400 17.11 34.96 18.18
C ASN A 400 15.84 34.09 18.05
N LEU A 401 15.32 33.86 16.84
CA LEU A 401 14.11 33.05 16.59
C LEU A 401 12.85 33.50 17.34
N ASN A 402 12.83 34.69 17.96
CA ASN A 402 11.78 35.15 18.88
C ASN A 402 10.78 36.12 18.24
N THR A 403 10.70 36.15 16.92
CA THR A 403 9.81 37.06 16.22
C THR A 403 8.83 36.27 15.36
N SER A 404 7.63 36.07 15.89
CA SER A 404 6.40 36.03 15.06
C SER A 404 6.17 37.43 14.45
N SER A 405 7.20 38.02 13.82
CA SER A 405 7.10 39.36 13.27
C SER A 405 6.46 39.30 11.89
N PRO A 406 5.48 40.17 11.61
CA PRO A 406 4.93 40.33 10.25
C PRO A 406 6.03 40.55 9.21
N GLU A 407 7.17 41.14 9.62
CA GLU A 407 8.32 41.41 8.78
C GLU A 407 8.87 40.16 8.07
N ILE A 408 8.90 38.98 8.70
CA ILE A 408 9.38 37.76 8.05
C ILE A 408 8.43 37.34 6.92
N GLN A 409 7.12 37.46 7.16
CA GLN A 409 6.10 37.14 6.17
C GLN A 409 6.20 38.04 4.93
N PHE A 410 6.55 39.32 5.10
CA PHE A 410 6.77 40.23 3.99
C PHE A 410 8.15 40.08 3.35
N LYS A 411 9.20 39.86 4.15
CA LYS A 411 10.59 39.87 3.68
C LYS A 411 11.01 38.53 3.08
N PHE A 412 10.47 37.41 3.55
CA PHE A 412 10.88 36.05 3.18
C PHE A 412 9.69 35.08 2.96
N PRO A 413 8.61 35.48 2.24
CA PRO A 413 7.44 34.62 2.03
C PRO A 413 7.78 33.29 1.36
N GLU A 414 8.81 33.27 0.52
CA GLU A 414 9.22 32.09 -0.24
C GLU A 414 9.72 30.94 0.64
N PHE A 415 10.36 31.24 1.77
CA PHE A 415 10.85 30.22 2.70
C PHE A 415 9.72 29.67 3.57
N LEU A 416 8.77 30.53 3.97
CA LEU A 416 7.59 30.09 4.72
C LEU A 416 6.72 29.14 3.87
N HIS A 417 6.50 29.50 2.60
CA HIS A 417 5.77 28.62 1.68
C HIS A 417 6.52 27.29 1.46
N LEU A 418 7.85 27.34 1.25
CA LEU A 418 8.64 26.12 1.10
C LEU A 418 8.56 25.18 2.31
N LEU A 419 8.64 25.74 3.53
CA LEU A 419 8.53 24.97 4.77
C LEU A 419 7.13 24.36 4.92
N LYS A 420 6.06 25.13 4.66
CA LYS A 420 4.67 24.63 4.69
C LYS A 420 4.48 23.43 3.76
N GLU A 421 4.93 23.54 2.53
CA GLU A 421 4.79 22.49 1.50
C GLU A 421 5.63 21.24 1.82
N TYR A 422 6.80 21.43 2.44
CA TYR A 422 7.62 20.32 2.91
C TYR A 422 6.95 19.58 4.07
N CYS A 423 6.44 20.31 5.08
CA CYS A 423 5.74 19.72 6.22
C CYS A 423 4.46 18.98 5.80
N ALA A 424 3.75 19.49 4.79
CA ALA A 424 2.56 18.85 4.22
C ALA A 424 2.85 17.58 3.42
N GLY A 425 4.13 17.32 3.08
CA GLY A 425 4.53 16.19 2.24
C GLY A 425 4.30 16.40 0.73
N ASN A 426 4.07 17.63 0.28
CA ASN A 426 3.76 17.93 -1.12
C ASN A 426 4.97 17.89 -2.06
N LEU A 427 6.19 17.95 -1.50
CA LEU A 427 7.43 18.06 -2.27
C LEU A 427 8.13 16.72 -2.54
N LEU A 428 7.54 15.59 -2.11
CA LEU A 428 8.01 14.20 -2.36
C LEU A 428 9.52 14.01 -2.16
N ASP A 429 10.09 14.63 -1.12
CA ASP A 429 11.52 14.54 -0.81
C ASP A 429 12.44 14.93 -2.00
N ASN A 430 12.00 15.90 -2.81
CA ASN A 430 12.76 16.37 -3.96
C ASN A 430 14.20 16.75 -3.58
N PRO A 431 15.24 16.12 -4.19
CA PRO A 431 16.63 16.33 -3.78
C PRO A 431 17.11 17.78 -3.85
N LYS A 432 16.59 18.56 -4.81
CA LYS A 432 16.95 19.98 -4.97
C LYS A 432 16.42 20.81 -3.81
N ILE A 433 15.21 20.51 -3.35
CA ILE A 433 14.60 21.16 -2.18
C ILE A 433 15.32 20.73 -0.90
N ILE A 434 15.55 19.44 -0.70
CA ILE A 434 16.28 18.93 0.48
C ILE A 434 17.65 19.59 0.59
N THR A 435 18.34 19.81 -0.53
CA THR A 435 19.62 20.54 -0.55
C THR A 435 19.47 21.99 -0.03
N ILE A 436 18.40 22.69 -0.42
CA ILE A 436 18.12 24.05 0.04
C ILE A 436 17.78 24.06 1.53
N LEU A 437 16.89 23.17 1.98
CA LEU A 437 16.54 23.01 3.39
C LEU A 437 17.78 22.67 4.23
N SER A 438 18.62 21.76 3.74
CA SER A 438 19.91 21.44 4.37
C SER A 438 20.79 22.67 4.54
N LYS A 439 20.82 23.55 3.55
CA LYS A 439 21.61 24.79 3.63
C LYS A 439 21.02 25.78 4.63
N ILE A 440 19.69 25.86 4.72
CA ILE A 440 18.99 26.68 5.72
C ILE A 440 19.35 26.19 7.12
N PHE A 441 19.05 24.92 7.44
CA PHE A 441 19.22 24.39 8.80
C PHE A 441 20.69 24.37 9.24
N ARG A 442 21.63 24.04 8.35
CA ARG A 442 23.08 24.08 8.67
C ARG A 442 23.62 25.47 8.99
N ASN A 443 22.92 26.52 8.57
CA ASN A 443 23.29 27.91 8.84
C ASN A 443 22.51 28.51 10.03
N LEU A 444 21.55 27.78 10.62
CA LEU A 444 20.80 28.20 11.80
C LEU A 444 21.45 27.61 13.06
N ASN A 445 21.79 28.46 14.02
CA ASN A 445 22.58 28.05 15.19
C ASN A 445 21.92 26.90 15.98
N ASP A 446 20.59 26.97 16.18
CA ASP A 446 19.83 26.00 16.99
C ASP A 446 19.50 24.69 16.25
N PHE A 447 19.68 24.64 14.93
CA PHE A 447 19.20 23.54 14.08
C PHE A 447 20.31 22.79 13.33
N LYS A 448 21.54 23.32 13.32
CA LYS A 448 22.62 22.88 12.44
C LYS A 448 23.00 21.40 12.52
N GLU A 449 22.97 20.81 13.72
CA GLU A 449 23.42 19.43 13.97
C GLU A 449 22.25 18.41 14.00
N ARG A 450 21.03 18.83 13.62
CA ARG A 450 19.83 17.97 13.67
C ARG A 450 19.48 17.39 12.29
N ASP A 451 18.89 16.20 12.31
CA ASP A 451 18.37 15.53 11.11
C ASP A 451 17.24 16.37 10.47
N ILE A 452 17.30 16.57 9.16
CA ILE A 452 16.30 17.35 8.41
C ILE A 452 15.06 16.50 8.24
N THR A 453 14.01 16.86 8.96
CA THR A 453 12.73 16.15 9.03
C THR A 453 11.59 17.14 8.87
N LYS A 454 10.39 16.66 8.55
CA LYS A 454 9.18 17.51 8.55
C LYS A 454 8.96 18.16 9.91
N ASP A 455 9.22 17.43 10.99
CA ASP A 455 9.16 17.94 12.36
C ASP A 455 10.12 19.10 12.61
N LEU A 456 11.36 19.02 12.13
CA LEU A 456 12.33 20.11 12.25
C LEU A 456 11.86 21.35 11.49
N ALA A 457 11.29 21.15 10.29
CA ALA A 457 10.74 22.23 9.49
C ALA A 457 9.51 22.86 10.12
N TYR A 458 8.66 22.07 10.75
CA TYR A 458 7.50 22.56 11.49
C TYR A 458 7.90 23.32 12.75
N GLU A 459 8.90 22.83 13.50
CA GLU A 459 9.47 23.56 14.66
C GLU A 459 10.06 24.91 14.27
N LEU A 460 10.69 25.02 13.10
CA LEU A 460 11.10 26.31 12.59
C LEU A 460 9.88 27.17 12.23
N LEU A 461 8.89 26.60 11.53
CA LEU A 461 7.69 27.32 11.11
C LEU A 461 6.90 27.91 12.27
N THR A 462 6.76 27.18 13.39
CA THR A 462 6.07 27.64 14.60
C THR A 462 6.75 28.85 15.25
N LYS A 463 8.08 28.96 15.12
CA LYS A 463 8.84 30.13 15.59
C LYS A 463 8.71 31.34 14.66
N LEU A 464 8.39 31.12 13.38
CA LEU A 464 8.37 32.17 12.35
C LEU A 464 7.00 32.79 12.10
N ILE A 465 5.91 32.09 12.42
CA ILE A 465 4.54 32.51 12.09
C ILE A 465 3.69 32.57 13.37
N PRO A 466 2.80 33.57 13.54
CA PRO A 466 1.84 33.57 14.64
C PRO A 466 0.97 32.30 14.65
N THR A 467 0.66 31.78 15.83
CA THR A 467 -0.13 30.56 16.01
C THR A 467 -1.48 30.60 15.28
N SER A 468 -2.11 31.78 15.17
CA SER A 468 -3.39 31.96 14.45
C SER A 468 -3.32 31.63 12.95
N ASN A 469 -2.13 31.67 12.35
CA ASN A 469 -1.91 31.44 10.91
C ASN A 469 -1.22 30.09 10.63
N LEU A 470 -1.03 29.28 11.67
CA LEU A 470 -0.41 27.96 11.60
C LEU A 470 -1.50 26.88 11.64
N LEU A 471 -1.39 25.89 10.76
CA LEU A 471 -2.18 24.68 10.88
C LEU A 471 -1.58 23.81 11.97
N ALA A 472 -2.38 23.50 12.98
CA ALA A 472 -2.09 22.53 14.06
C ALA A 472 -1.38 21.28 13.54
N ASN A 473 -2.02 20.60 12.59
CA ASN A 473 -1.45 19.49 11.86
C ASN A 473 -1.11 19.89 10.41
N PRO A 474 0.18 19.98 10.02
CA PRO A 474 0.55 20.37 8.67
C PRO A 474 0.19 19.33 7.59
N LEU A 475 -0.08 18.07 7.97
CA LEU A 475 -0.49 17.02 7.03
C LEU A 475 -1.84 17.31 6.36
N LEU A 476 -2.69 18.13 6.98
CA LEU A 476 -3.96 18.59 6.41
C LEU A 476 -3.77 19.45 5.16
N ALA A 477 -2.59 20.05 4.99
CA ALA A 477 -2.23 20.83 3.82
C ALA A 477 -1.76 19.96 2.63
N ASN A 478 -1.81 18.63 2.73
CA ASN A 478 -1.45 17.74 1.63
C ASN A 478 -2.37 17.92 0.42
N HIS A 479 -1.79 18.06 -0.77
CA HIS A 479 -2.51 18.27 -2.03
C HIS A 479 -3.48 17.14 -2.37
N ASP A 480 -3.14 15.89 -2.02
CA ASP A 480 -3.97 14.74 -2.33
C ASP A 480 -5.21 14.63 -1.43
N LEU A 481 -5.23 15.29 -0.26
CA LEU A 481 -6.48 15.44 0.49
C LEU A 481 -7.49 16.29 -0.28
N SER A 482 -6.99 17.33 -0.96
CA SER A 482 -7.78 18.32 -1.70
C SER A 482 -8.86 18.97 -0.83
N LEU A 483 -8.49 19.34 0.40
CA LEU A 483 -9.41 20.06 1.29
C LEU A 483 -9.70 21.47 0.73
N PRO A 484 -10.86 22.05 1.07
CA PRO A 484 -11.19 23.41 0.62
C PRO A 484 -10.20 24.48 1.12
N THR A 485 -9.55 24.23 2.25
CA THR A 485 -8.62 25.15 2.91
C THR A 485 -7.24 25.23 2.24
N ASN A 486 -6.85 24.21 1.47
CA ASN A 486 -5.51 24.10 0.89
C ASN A 486 -5.50 23.90 -0.64
N SER A 487 -6.66 23.83 -1.28
CA SER A 487 -6.78 23.61 -2.72
C SER A 487 -7.77 24.59 -3.34
N GLY A 488 -7.34 25.33 -4.36
CA GLY A 488 -8.23 26.24 -5.11
C GLY A 488 -9.41 25.50 -5.76
N ARG A 489 -9.18 24.26 -6.21
CA ARG A 489 -10.25 23.38 -6.68
C ARG A 489 -11.22 23.02 -5.55
N GLY A 490 -10.72 22.65 -4.38
CA GLY A 490 -11.54 22.33 -3.21
C GLY A 490 -12.38 23.53 -2.76
N GLU A 491 -11.79 24.73 -2.76
CA GLU A 491 -12.46 25.99 -2.42
C GLU A 491 -13.61 26.29 -3.40
N ASN A 492 -13.35 26.20 -4.71
CA ASN A 492 -14.36 26.42 -5.74
C ASN A 492 -15.53 25.42 -5.63
N GLN A 493 -15.24 24.16 -5.32
CA GLN A 493 -16.26 23.14 -5.09
C GLN A 493 -17.10 23.43 -3.85
N SER A 494 -16.48 23.88 -2.75
CA SER A 494 -17.21 24.26 -1.54
C SER A 494 -18.12 25.46 -1.75
N LYS A 495 -17.68 26.48 -2.49
CA LYS A 495 -18.54 27.61 -2.89
C LYS A 495 -19.76 27.15 -3.69
N LEU A 496 -19.58 26.18 -4.59
CA LEU A 496 -20.71 25.60 -5.32
C LEU A 496 -21.66 24.84 -4.37
N TYR A 497 -21.12 24.06 -3.43
CA TYR A 497 -21.91 23.32 -2.44
C TYR A 497 -22.72 24.24 -1.50
N GLU A 498 -22.18 25.39 -1.11
CA GLU A 498 -22.89 26.39 -0.29
C GLU A 498 -24.14 26.93 -1.02
N LEU A 499 -24.01 27.14 -2.33
CA LEU A 499 -25.08 27.62 -3.21
C LEU A 499 -26.06 26.52 -3.62
N ALA A 500 -25.65 25.25 -3.56
CA ALA A 500 -26.47 24.12 -3.96
C ALA A 500 -27.69 23.97 -3.04
N THR A 501 -28.89 23.88 -3.63
CA THR A 501 -30.13 23.61 -2.90
C THR A 501 -30.82 22.39 -3.50
N PRO A 502 -31.32 21.46 -2.66
CA PRO A 502 -32.11 20.35 -3.17
C PRO A 502 -33.43 20.90 -3.72
N THR A 503 -33.72 20.61 -4.99
CA THR A 503 -35.01 20.96 -5.58
C THR A 503 -36.03 19.92 -5.16
N LYS A 504 -36.96 20.26 -4.26
CA LYS A 504 -38.12 19.40 -3.98
C LYS A 504 -38.96 19.32 -5.25
N ILE A 505 -39.11 18.11 -5.80
CA ILE A 505 -40.16 17.84 -6.78
C ILE A 505 -41.49 17.97 -6.01
N GLU A 506 -42.34 18.90 -6.41
CA GLU A 506 -43.65 19.07 -5.78
C GLU A 506 -44.44 17.76 -5.87
N SER A 507 -45.07 17.42 -4.75
CA SER A 507 -45.84 16.20 -4.49
C SER A 507 -47.04 15.96 -5.41
N GLY A 508 -47.24 16.80 -6.45
CA GLY A 508 -48.27 16.64 -7.46
C GLY A 508 -47.91 15.73 -8.65
N GLU A 509 -46.62 15.41 -8.86
CA GLU A 509 -46.15 14.64 -10.03
C GLU A 509 -45.53 13.27 -9.72
N THR A 510 -45.46 12.84 -8.45
CA THR A 510 -44.87 11.53 -8.12
C THR A 510 -45.87 10.38 -8.32
N THR A 511 -45.77 9.73 -9.49
CA THR A 511 -46.49 8.50 -9.85
C THR A 511 -46.10 7.26 -8.99
N THR A 512 -45.09 7.37 -8.13
CA THR A 512 -44.60 6.24 -7.31
C THR A 512 -45.34 6.13 -5.98
N LYS A 513 -46.24 5.13 -5.87
CA LYS A 513 -46.82 4.72 -4.58
C LYS A 513 -45.72 4.22 -3.64
N ARG A 514 -45.45 4.97 -2.57
CA ARG A 514 -44.55 4.58 -1.48
C ARG A 514 -45.27 3.65 -0.51
N HIS A 515 -44.54 2.68 0.04
CA HIS A 515 -45.07 1.88 1.14
C HIS A 515 -44.98 2.68 2.44
N ASN A 516 -46.12 3.00 3.05
CA ASN A 516 -46.15 3.67 4.35
C ASN A 516 -46.01 2.62 5.46
N PHE A 517 -44.96 2.73 6.25
CA PHE A 517 -44.72 1.84 7.39
C PHE A 517 -45.41 2.30 8.69
N ASN A 518 -46.18 3.40 8.64
CA ASN A 518 -46.97 3.94 9.76
C ASN A 518 -46.12 4.14 11.02
N ASP A 519 -46.62 3.69 12.18
CA ASP A 519 -46.01 3.86 13.50
C ASP A 519 -44.87 2.87 13.80
N LEU A 520 -44.32 2.19 12.80
CA LEU A 520 -43.20 1.27 12.98
C LEU A 520 -42.01 2.00 13.59
N ASN A 521 -41.48 1.48 14.70
CA ASN A 521 -40.29 2.02 15.34
C ASN A 521 -39.07 1.84 14.42
N VAL A 522 -38.38 2.94 14.09
CA VAL A 522 -37.12 2.92 13.34
C VAL A 522 -35.97 3.35 14.25
N TYR A 523 -35.08 2.41 14.56
CA TYR A 523 -33.93 2.63 15.43
C TYR A 523 -32.72 3.10 14.61
N CYS A 524 -32.36 4.37 14.73
CA CYS A 524 -31.12 4.92 14.18
C CYS A 524 -30.07 4.86 15.30
N ILE A 525 -29.23 3.83 15.31
CA ILE A 525 -28.28 3.57 16.41
C ILE A 525 -26.90 4.09 15.98
N ASP A 526 -26.61 5.33 16.35
CA ASP A 526 -25.34 6.01 16.05
C ASP A 526 -24.68 6.59 17.31
N SER A 527 -23.47 7.15 17.16
CA SER A 527 -22.85 7.95 18.22
C SER A 527 -23.55 9.31 18.35
N GLU A 528 -23.48 9.92 19.54
CA GLU A 528 -24.06 11.25 19.77
C GLU A 528 -23.43 12.36 18.90
N THR A 529 -22.22 12.11 18.41
CA THR A 529 -21.42 13.00 17.55
C THR A 529 -21.56 12.72 16.05
N ALA A 530 -22.48 11.84 15.64
CA ALA A 530 -22.63 11.47 14.24
C ALA A 530 -23.04 12.68 13.37
N HIS A 531 -22.42 12.80 12.20
CA HIS A 531 -22.64 13.91 11.27
C HIS A 531 -23.74 13.65 10.23
N GLU A 532 -23.85 12.40 9.76
CA GLU A 532 -24.82 11.95 8.76
C GLU A 532 -25.52 10.70 9.30
N ILE A 533 -26.85 10.65 9.27
CA ILE A 533 -27.63 9.48 9.74
C ILE A 533 -28.18 8.73 8.53
N ASP A 534 -27.42 7.73 8.07
CA ASP A 534 -27.69 6.99 6.83
C ASP A 534 -28.71 5.86 7.00
N ASP A 535 -28.72 5.20 8.17
CA ASP A 535 -29.41 3.93 8.39
C ASP A 535 -30.34 3.91 9.60
N GLY A 536 -31.39 3.09 9.46
CA GLY A 536 -32.35 2.82 10.52
C GLY A 536 -32.82 1.37 10.45
N ILE A 537 -32.98 0.73 11.61
CA ILE A 537 -33.34 -0.69 11.72
C ILE A 537 -34.73 -0.81 12.35
N SER A 538 -35.57 -1.67 11.79
CA SER A 538 -36.85 -2.06 12.38
C SER A 538 -37.02 -3.58 12.35
N ILE A 539 -37.79 -4.09 13.32
CA ILE A 539 -38.17 -5.50 13.41
C ILE A 539 -39.69 -5.62 13.56
N LYS A 540 -40.26 -6.67 12.97
CA LYS A 540 -41.67 -7.03 13.16
C LYS A 540 -41.82 -8.53 13.38
N LYS A 541 -42.31 -8.93 14.55
CA LYS A 541 -42.65 -10.33 14.84
C LYS A 541 -44.02 -10.69 14.24
N TYR A 542 -44.12 -11.81 13.53
CA TYR A 542 -45.40 -12.29 13.02
C TYR A 542 -46.14 -13.12 14.08
N LEU A 543 -47.26 -12.59 14.59
CA LEU A 543 -48.04 -13.23 15.67
C LEU A 543 -48.65 -14.60 15.31
N LYS A 544 -48.75 -14.95 14.02
CA LYS A 544 -49.40 -16.19 13.54
C LYS A 544 -48.44 -17.37 13.38
N ILE A 545 -47.13 -17.14 13.38
CA ILE A 545 -46.09 -18.15 13.19
C ILE A 545 -45.00 -17.85 14.22
N ASP A 546 -44.86 -18.71 15.22
CA ASP A 546 -43.84 -18.52 16.25
C ASP A 546 -42.44 -18.44 15.62
N LEU A 547 -41.63 -17.51 16.14
CA LEU A 547 -40.23 -17.30 15.74
C LEU A 547 -40.00 -16.81 14.30
N LEU A 548 -41.03 -16.30 13.62
CA LEU A 548 -40.89 -15.59 12.33
C LEU A 548 -40.81 -14.07 12.53
N TYR A 549 -39.77 -13.46 11.96
CA TYR A 549 -39.47 -12.03 12.07
C TYR A 549 -39.26 -11.41 10.70
N SER A 550 -39.80 -10.21 10.47
CA SER A 550 -39.45 -9.36 9.33
C SER A 550 -38.45 -8.31 9.77
N PHE A 551 -37.31 -8.26 9.08
CA PHE A 551 -36.28 -7.25 9.24
C PHE A 551 -36.45 -6.19 8.18
N ILE A 552 -36.35 -4.92 8.57
CA ILE A 552 -36.43 -3.81 7.64
C ILE A 552 -35.25 -2.89 7.92
N LEU A 553 -34.32 -2.82 6.96
CA LEU A 553 -33.31 -1.79 6.94
C LEU A 553 -33.82 -0.63 6.08
N LEU A 554 -33.74 0.58 6.62
CA LEU A 554 -34.09 1.80 5.93
C LEU A 554 -32.82 2.59 5.67
N THR A 555 -32.69 3.02 4.42
CA THR A 555 -31.60 3.89 4.00
C THR A 555 -32.19 5.07 3.24
N LEU A 556 -31.41 6.13 3.13
CA LEU A 556 -31.76 7.33 2.41
C LEU A 556 -32.33 7.09 1.01
N GLN A 557 -33.30 7.89 0.60
CA GLN A 557 -33.65 8.02 -0.79
C GLN A 557 -32.84 9.12 -1.47
N PHE A 558 -32.23 8.80 -2.61
CA PHE A 558 -31.66 9.81 -3.49
C PHE A 558 -32.74 10.80 -3.96
N ILE A 559 -32.62 12.07 -3.56
CA ILE A 559 -33.43 13.17 -4.10
C ILE A 559 -32.94 13.40 -5.53
N SER A 560 -33.80 13.11 -6.49
CA SER A 560 -33.54 13.37 -7.91
C SER A 560 -33.16 14.83 -8.12
N MET A 561 -31.89 15.11 -8.41
CA MET A 561 -31.47 16.40 -8.93
C MET A 561 -32.07 16.55 -10.33
N LYS A 562 -33.20 17.24 -10.41
CA LYS A 562 -34.08 17.40 -11.58
C LYS A 562 -34.54 16.07 -12.22
N ASP A 563 -35.85 15.84 -12.16
CA ASP A 563 -36.54 15.02 -13.16
C ASP A 563 -36.49 15.78 -14.51
N SER A 564 -35.30 15.90 -15.11
CA SER A 564 -35.16 16.46 -16.43
C SER A 564 -35.54 15.38 -17.43
N ASN A 565 -36.86 15.29 -17.67
CA ASN A 565 -37.49 14.84 -18.90
C ASN A 565 -36.70 13.79 -19.69
N LYS A 566 -37.11 12.51 -19.61
CA LYS A 566 -37.25 11.54 -20.74
C LYS A 566 -36.10 11.37 -21.76
N GLU A 567 -34.95 12.01 -21.60
CA GLU A 567 -33.84 11.97 -22.55
C GLU A 567 -32.64 11.29 -21.91
N LYS A 568 -32.54 9.99 -22.14
CA LYS A 568 -31.35 9.16 -22.47
C LYS A 568 -29.93 9.64 -22.10
N LYS A 569 -29.69 10.39 -21.03
CA LYS A 569 -28.33 10.71 -20.60
C LYS A 569 -27.80 9.61 -19.68
N THR A 570 -26.90 8.79 -20.21
CA THR A 570 -26.10 7.83 -19.44
C THR A 570 -24.92 8.52 -18.78
N GLY A 571 -24.51 8.07 -17.59
CA GLY A 571 -23.38 8.64 -16.85
C GLY A 571 -23.75 9.79 -15.90
N ILE A 572 -22.73 10.48 -15.37
CA ILE A 572 -22.89 11.61 -14.43
C ILE A 572 -22.83 12.93 -15.22
N ASP A 573 -23.96 13.63 -15.32
CA ASP A 573 -24.04 14.97 -15.94
C ASP A 573 -24.19 16.11 -14.92
N ASP A 574 -24.73 15.82 -13.73
CA ASP A 574 -24.94 16.81 -12.66
C ASP A 574 -23.63 17.22 -11.97
N ASP A 575 -23.45 18.51 -11.71
CA ASP A 575 -22.22 19.06 -11.13
C ASP A 575 -22.00 18.67 -9.65
N ILE A 576 -23.07 18.54 -8.87
CA ILE A 576 -22.97 18.08 -7.48
C ILE A 576 -22.58 16.60 -7.46
N LEU A 577 -23.19 15.77 -8.31
CA LEU A 577 -22.79 14.36 -8.44
C LEU A 577 -21.36 14.20 -8.96
N LYS A 578 -20.88 15.07 -9.87
CA LYS A 578 -19.47 15.06 -10.29
C LYS A 578 -18.54 15.34 -9.11
N ILE A 579 -18.85 16.34 -8.27
CA ILE A 579 -18.03 16.64 -7.09
C ILE A 579 -18.11 15.50 -6.07
N ALA A 580 -19.28 14.94 -5.81
CA ALA A 580 -19.46 13.78 -4.94
C ALA A 580 -18.63 12.58 -5.42
N TYR A 581 -18.60 12.32 -6.73
CA TYR A 581 -17.73 11.31 -7.33
C TYR A 581 -16.25 11.60 -7.09
N TYR A 582 -15.78 12.82 -7.35
CA TYR A 582 -14.38 13.19 -7.13
C TYR A 582 -13.97 13.14 -5.65
N ARG A 583 -14.88 13.46 -4.73
CA ARG A 583 -14.67 13.27 -3.28
C ARG A 583 -14.68 11.78 -2.92
N SER A 584 -15.56 11.00 -3.55
CA SER A 584 -15.86 9.57 -3.38
C SER A 584 -16.33 9.15 -1.98
N PHE A 585 -15.88 9.83 -0.93
CA PHE A 585 -16.18 9.57 0.48
C PHE A 585 -16.25 10.88 1.25
N THR A 586 -17.01 10.91 2.36
CA THR A 586 -16.83 11.93 3.39
C THR A 586 -15.44 11.74 4.02
N THR A 587 -14.70 12.83 4.16
CA THR A 587 -13.38 12.82 4.79
C THR A 587 -13.55 13.03 6.28
N TYR A 588 -13.35 11.97 7.09
CA TYR A 588 -13.32 12.06 8.54
C TYR A 588 -11.86 12.06 9.00
N LEU A 589 -11.42 13.19 9.57
CA LEU A 589 -10.15 13.33 10.27
C LEU A 589 -10.44 13.89 11.67
N PRO A 590 -9.60 13.62 12.68
CA PRO A 590 -9.75 14.21 14.01
C PRO A 590 -9.88 15.74 13.97
N ASP A 591 -9.12 16.39 13.10
CA ASP A 591 -9.12 17.85 12.99
C ASP A 591 -10.36 18.42 12.27
N ASN A 592 -10.97 17.68 11.35
CA ASN A 592 -12.05 18.20 10.50
C ASN A 592 -12.84 17.08 9.78
N VAL A 593 -14.11 17.36 9.51
CA VAL A 593 -14.99 16.53 8.67
C VAL A 593 -15.37 17.31 7.41
N VAL A 594 -15.08 16.73 6.24
CA VAL A 594 -15.49 17.29 4.94
C VAL A 594 -16.49 16.35 4.26
N PRO A 595 -17.80 16.67 4.30
CA PRO A 595 -18.86 15.86 3.70
C PRO A 595 -18.68 15.61 2.20
N MET A 596 -19.08 14.42 1.75
CA MET A 596 -19.12 14.10 0.32
C MET A 596 -20.17 14.92 -0.43
N LEU A 597 -21.34 15.10 0.20
CA LEU A 597 -22.49 15.85 -0.31
C LEU A 597 -22.60 17.22 0.37
N PRO A 598 -23.34 18.18 -0.21
CA PRO A 598 -23.58 19.47 0.45
C PRO A 598 -24.44 19.28 1.71
N SER A 599 -24.21 20.09 2.75
CA SER A 599 -24.89 19.97 4.05
C SER A 599 -26.42 20.00 3.92
N LYS A 600 -26.98 20.88 3.07
CA LYS A 600 -28.43 20.97 2.81
C LYS A 600 -29.02 19.67 2.26
N TYR A 601 -28.24 18.87 1.52
CA TYR A 601 -28.69 17.58 1.01
C TYR A 601 -28.67 16.50 2.09
N CYS A 602 -27.63 16.47 2.93
CA CYS A 602 -27.58 15.60 4.10
C CYS A 602 -28.72 15.95 5.05
N GLU A 603 -28.83 17.21 5.44
CA GLU A 603 -29.89 17.70 6.32
C GLU A 603 -31.27 17.35 5.76
N MET A 604 -31.58 17.52 4.47
CA MET A 604 -32.91 17.19 3.96
C MET A 604 -33.25 15.70 4.09
N SER A 605 -32.24 14.83 4.13
CA SER A 605 -32.40 13.41 3.90
C SER A 605 -32.03 12.54 5.12
N ASP A 606 -31.35 13.12 6.13
CA ASP A 606 -30.99 12.44 7.38
C ASP A 606 -32.21 11.77 8.02
N LEU A 607 -32.00 10.53 8.46
CA LEU A 607 -32.96 9.80 9.29
C LEU A 607 -32.98 10.35 10.73
N GLY A 608 -33.87 9.84 11.56
CA GLY A 608 -33.91 10.18 12.99
C GLY A 608 -34.71 11.45 13.34
N LYS A 609 -35.33 12.11 12.36
CA LYS A 609 -36.18 13.28 12.60
C LYS A 609 -37.59 12.87 13.01
N SER A 610 -37.86 12.85 14.30
CA SER A 610 -39.18 12.52 14.84
C SER A 610 -40.27 13.44 14.28
N ASN A 611 -41.46 12.88 14.01
CA ASN A 611 -42.67 13.58 13.56
C ASN A 611 -42.60 14.21 12.16
N GLN A 612 -41.66 13.77 11.31
CA GLN A 612 -41.62 14.09 9.89
C GLN A 612 -41.69 12.82 9.07
N ASN A 613 -42.46 12.82 7.98
CA ASN A 613 -42.46 11.72 7.03
C ASN A 613 -41.17 11.78 6.20
N ILE A 614 -40.29 10.81 6.41
CA ILE A 614 -39.00 10.68 5.71
C ILE A 614 -39.11 9.61 4.64
N GLU A 615 -38.65 9.95 3.44
CA GLU A 615 -38.60 9.04 2.29
C GLU A 615 -37.37 8.15 2.36
N THR A 616 -37.55 6.85 2.16
CA THR A 616 -36.48 5.86 2.31
C THR A 616 -36.46 4.85 1.16
N LEU A 617 -35.30 4.27 0.91
CA LEU A 617 -35.16 3.00 0.22
C LEU A 617 -35.06 1.90 1.29
N THR A 618 -36.03 0.98 1.29
CA THR A 618 -36.16 -0.06 2.32
C THR A 618 -35.80 -1.42 1.77
N PHE A 619 -35.06 -2.18 2.58
CA PHE A 619 -34.64 -3.54 2.32
C PHE A 619 -35.27 -4.42 3.40
N SER A 620 -36.18 -5.31 3.01
CA SER A 620 -36.86 -6.19 3.95
C SER A 620 -36.57 -7.66 3.67
N VAL A 621 -36.41 -8.47 4.72
CA VAL A 621 -36.28 -9.93 4.62
C VAL A 621 -36.87 -10.59 5.85
N ASP A 622 -37.52 -11.73 5.66
CA ASP A 622 -38.03 -12.54 6.76
C ASP A 622 -36.99 -13.59 7.20
N ILE A 623 -36.92 -13.83 8.50
CA ILE A 623 -36.02 -14.78 9.14
C ILE A 623 -36.83 -15.64 10.12
N THR A 624 -36.56 -16.94 10.10
CA THR A 624 -37.10 -17.90 11.08
C THR A 624 -36.01 -18.36 12.03
N ILE A 625 -36.29 -18.33 13.33
CA ILE A 625 -35.43 -18.92 14.37
C ILE A 625 -35.98 -20.32 14.71
N PHE A 626 -35.08 -21.27 14.92
CA PHE A 626 -35.44 -22.64 15.32
C PHE A 626 -34.33 -23.26 16.15
N ASP A 627 -34.65 -24.34 16.87
CA ASP A 627 -33.66 -25.09 17.64
C ASP A 627 -32.84 -25.98 16.71
N GLY A 628 -31.52 -25.80 16.74
CA GLY A 628 -30.55 -26.62 16.04
C GLY A 628 -30.21 -27.90 16.81
N SER A 629 -29.24 -28.67 16.29
CA SER A 629 -28.67 -29.80 17.02
C SER A 629 -28.04 -29.32 18.35
N ASN A 630 -28.26 -30.06 19.44
CA ASN A 630 -27.79 -29.76 20.80
C ASN A 630 -28.54 -28.65 21.56
N ASN A 631 -29.80 -28.35 21.22
CA ASN A 631 -30.61 -27.29 21.86
C ASN A 631 -29.99 -25.87 21.75
N GLU A 632 -29.13 -25.64 20.75
CA GLU A 632 -28.68 -24.29 20.42
C GLU A 632 -29.57 -23.66 19.36
N GLU A 633 -30.01 -22.43 19.60
CA GLU A 633 -30.79 -21.69 18.62
C GLU A 633 -29.96 -21.42 17.35
N THR A 634 -30.62 -21.53 16.21
CA THR A 634 -30.09 -21.17 14.90
C THR A 634 -31.14 -20.38 14.12
N LEU A 635 -30.75 -19.81 12.98
CA LEU A 635 -31.65 -19.07 12.11
C LEU A 635 -31.58 -19.56 10.67
N LYS A 636 -32.65 -19.28 9.93
CA LYS A 636 -32.71 -19.42 8.47
C LYS A 636 -33.24 -18.14 7.87
N ILE A 637 -32.48 -17.60 6.91
CA ILE A 637 -32.88 -16.44 6.10
C ILE A 637 -33.79 -16.94 4.98
N LEU A 638 -34.99 -16.36 4.86
CA LEU A 638 -35.93 -16.66 3.79
C LEU A 638 -35.65 -15.77 2.58
N TYR A 639 -34.64 -16.14 1.78
CA TYR A 639 -34.15 -15.32 0.66
C TYR A 639 -35.22 -14.90 -0.36
N ASP A 640 -36.26 -15.71 -0.53
CA ASP A 640 -37.43 -15.48 -1.39
C ASP A 640 -38.34 -14.35 -0.89
N THR A 641 -38.24 -13.98 0.37
CA THR A 641 -38.97 -12.84 0.96
C THR A 641 -38.22 -11.52 0.82
N PHE A 642 -36.95 -11.55 0.35
CA PHE A 642 -36.15 -10.34 0.21
C PHE A 642 -36.79 -9.35 -0.77
N LYS A 643 -37.00 -8.12 -0.32
CA LYS A 643 -37.66 -7.08 -1.10
C LYS A 643 -36.97 -5.73 -0.93
N ILE A 644 -36.81 -5.03 -2.04
CA ILE A 644 -36.38 -3.63 -2.08
C ILE A 644 -37.58 -2.78 -2.51
N GLN A 645 -37.93 -1.75 -1.75
CA GLN A 645 -39.06 -0.87 -2.08
C GLN A 645 -38.90 0.55 -1.54
N PHE A 646 -39.57 1.51 -2.16
CA PHE A 646 -39.67 2.88 -1.65
C PHE A 646 -40.57 2.92 -0.40
N GLY A 647 -40.03 3.43 0.70
CA GLY A 647 -40.68 3.54 1.99
C GLY A 647 -41.02 4.97 2.39
N LEU A 648 -41.90 5.08 3.39
CA LEU A 648 -42.19 6.28 4.16
C LEU A 648 -42.23 5.91 5.64
N VAL A 649 -41.46 6.63 6.48
CA VAL A 649 -41.37 6.41 7.93
C VAL A 649 -41.38 7.73 8.70
N SER A 650 -41.84 7.68 9.95
CA SER A 650 -41.97 8.89 10.79
C SER A 650 -41.69 8.69 12.27
N ASN A 651 -41.66 7.45 12.76
CA ASN A 651 -41.45 7.13 14.17
C ASN A 651 -39.99 6.70 14.44
N PHE A 652 -39.22 7.61 15.04
CA PHE A 652 -37.80 7.43 15.35
C PHE A 652 -37.56 7.54 16.87
N PRO A 653 -37.53 6.41 17.60
CA PRO A 653 -37.09 6.39 18.99
C PRO A 653 -35.64 6.88 19.11
N LYS A 654 -35.37 7.75 20.09
CA LYS A 654 -34.01 8.26 20.36
C LYS A 654 -33.17 7.19 21.03
N VAL A 655 -32.19 6.67 20.32
CA VAL A 655 -31.25 5.66 20.79
C VAL A 655 -29.84 5.98 20.28
N THR A 656 -28.84 5.54 21.03
CA THR A 656 -27.40 5.60 20.73
C THR A 656 -26.75 4.28 21.12
N TYR A 657 -25.54 3.99 20.63
CA TYR A 657 -24.79 2.77 21.01
C TYR A 657 -24.76 2.57 22.53
N ASP A 658 -24.40 3.60 23.31
CA ASP A 658 -24.33 3.52 24.77
C ASP A 658 -25.68 3.23 25.43
N THR A 659 -26.77 3.82 24.92
CA THR A 659 -28.11 3.54 25.47
C THR A 659 -28.58 2.12 25.15
N VAL A 660 -28.26 1.61 23.96
CA VAL A 660 -28.62 0.25 23.55
C VAL A 660 -27.79 -0.76 24.34
N ASP A 661 -26.49 -0.53 24.55
CA ASP A 661 -25.66 -1.39 25.39
C ASP A 661 -26.18 -1.46 26.82
N LYS A 662 -26.63 -0.34 27.40
CA LYS A 662 -27.29 -0.33 28.72
C LYS A 662 -28.59 -1.15 28.72
N ILE A 663 -29.38 -1.11 27.65
CA ILE A 663 -30.63 -1.89 27.50
C ILE A 663 -30.33 -3.39 27.39
N LEU A 664 -29.26 -3.76 26.70
CA LEU A 664 -28.87 -5.15 26.48
C LEU A 664 -28.13 -5.76 27.67
N ASP A 665 -27.60 -4.94 28.58
CA ASP A 665 -26.97 -5.41 29.81
C ASP A 665 -28.00 -5.98 30.81
N ASN A 666 -27.91 -7.29 31.04
CA ASN A 666 -28.77 -8.03 31.97
C ASN A 666 -28.58 -7.62 33.44
N SER A 667 -27.53 -6.88 33.78
CA SER A 667 -27.29 -6.38 35.14
C SER A 667 -28.17 -5.16 35.48
N THR A 668 -28.65 -4.44 34.46
CA THR A 668 -29.40 -3.20 34.63
C THR A 668 -30.91 -3.46 34.53
N LYS A 669 -31.66 -3.14 35.59
CA LYS A 669 -33.13 -3.25 35.58
C LYS A 669 -33.75 -2.06 34.82
N ILE A 670 -33.99 -2.24 33.53
CA ILE A 670 -34.70 -1.27 32.69
C ILE A 670 -36.14 -1.77 32.49
N PRO A 671 -37.16 -0.90 32.52
CA PRO A 671 -38.54 -1.30 32.30
C PRO A 671 -38.75 -1.96 30.94
N ASP A 672 -39.48 -3.08 30.91
CA ASP A 672 -39.86 -3.72 29.65
C ASP A 672 -40.89 -2.87 28.92
N THR A 673 -40.44 -2.30 27.81
CA THR A 673 -41.23 -1.54 26.82
C THR A 673 -41.17 -2.26 25.47
N SER A 674 -42.01 -1.88 24.51
CA SER A 674 -41.90 -2.39 23.14
C SER A 674 -40.52 -2.13 22.55
N ILE A 675 -39.91 -0.98 22.85
CA ILE A 675 -38.57 -0.60 22.37
C ILE A 675 -37.49 -1.53 22.92
N THR A 676 -37.50 -1.81 24.23
CA THR A 676 -36.49 -2.68 24.84
C THR A 676 -36.61 -4.12 24.34
N GLU A 677 -37.83 -4.60 24.11
CA GLU A 677 -38.07 -5.94 23.54
C GLU A 677 -37.56 -6.03 22.10
N ASP A 678 -37.88 -5.04 21.25
CA ASP A 678 -37.40 -4.98 19.86
C ASP A 678 -35.86 -5.00 19.80
N LEU A 679 -35.18 -4.22 20.64
CA LEU A 679 -33.72 -4.18 20.71
C LEU A 679 -33.10 -5.49 21.20
N ARG A 680 -33.70 -6.14 22.21
CA ARG A 680 -33.25 -7.48 22.69
C ARG A 680 -33.40 -8.53 21.60
N GLN A 681 -34.50 -8.52 20.85
CA GLN A 681 -34.71 -9.43 19.72
C GLN A 681 -33.73 -9.18 18.58
N LEU A 682 -33.51 -7.92 18.20
CA LEU A 682 -32.51 -7.53 17.20
C LEU A 682 -31.10 -8.01 17.58
N SER A 683 -30.69 -7.82 18.85
CA SER A 683 -29.39 -8.29 19.36
C SER A 683 -29.28 -9.81 19.30
N ARG A 684 -30.31 -10.53 19.73
CA ARG A 684 -30.36 -12.00 19.63
C ARG A 684 -30.18 -12.47 18.18
N ILE A 685 -30.86 -11.84 17.23
CA ILE A 685 -30.76 -12.23 15.82
C ILE A 685 -29.40 -11.86 15.22
N ALA A 686 -28.81 -10.73 15.60
CA ALA A 686 -27.46 -10.38 15.19
C ALA A 686 -26.42 -11.43 15.62
N LYS A 687 -26.49 -11.90 16.87
CA LYS A 687 -25.61 -12.97 17.38
C LYS A 687 -25.76 -14.26 16.58
N LEU A 688 -26.99 -14.62 16.23
CA LEU A 688 -27.27 -15.79 15.37
C LEU A 688 -26.77 -15.59 13.93
N LEU A 689 -26.90 -14.39 13.36
CA LEU A 689 -26.38 -14.05 12.02
C LEU A 689 -24.85 -14.15 11.99
N ARG A 690 -24.18 -13.63 13.02
CA ARG A 690 -22.72 -13.72 13.16
C ARG A 690 -22.27 -15.18 13.21
N LYS A 691 -22.91 -16.00 14.06
CA LYS A 691 -22.65 -17.45 14.13
C LYS A 691 -22.85 -18.13 12.78
N TYR A 692 -23.95 -17.84 12.09
CA TYR A 692 -24.24 -18.37 10.75
C TYR A 692 -23.13 -18.01 9.75
N ARG A 693 -22.69 -16.75 9.70
CA ARG A 693 -21.61 -16.33 8.79
C ARG A 693 -20.28 -17.02 9.09
N ILE A 694 -19.94 -17.21 10.38
CA ILE A 694 -18.69 -17.87 10.78
C ILE A 694 -18.73 -19.35 10.42
N ASN A 695 -19.81 -20.05 10.79
CA ASN A 695 -19.90 -21.50 10.68
C ASN A 695 -20.23 -21.97 9.26
N GLU A 696 -21.23 -21.37 8.62
CA GLU A 696 -21.71 -21.81 7.30
C GLU A 696 -20.91 -21.14 6.17
N ASN A 697 -20.54 -19.87 6.36
CA ASN A 697 -19.91 -19.09 5.29
C ASN A 697 -18.41 -18.87 5.50
N ASN A 698 -17.78 -19.46 6.53
CA ASN A 698 -16.36 -19.32 6.82
C ASN A 698 -15.89 -17.85 6.93
N ALA A 699 -16.74 -16.96 7.45
CA ALA A 699 -16.39 -15.57 7.68
C ALA A 699 -15.28 -15.45 8.74
N ILE A 700 -14.46 -14.41 8.61
CA ILE A 700 -13.37 -14.12 9.54
C ILE A 700 -13.72 -12.81 10.24
N VAL A 701 -14.02 -12.91 11.54
CA VAL A 701 -14.32 -11.76 12.40
C VAL A 701 -13.16 -11.54 13.35
N PHE A 702 -12.71 -10.28 13.44
CA PHE A 702 -11.60 -9.92 14.32
C PHE A 702 -12.07 -9.56 15.72
N GLY A 703 -11.14 -9.79 16.65
CA GLY A 703 -11.34 -9.59 18.06
C GLY A 703 -11.27 -8.16 18.57
N GLU A 704 -11.60 -8.02 19.85
CA GLU A 704 -11.21 -6.82 20.61
C GLU A 704 -9.69 -6.70 20.66
N GLY A 705 -9.21 -5.47 20.69
CA GLY A 705 -7.80 -5.16 20.88
C GLY A 705 -6.98 -4.90 19.61
N PHE A 706 -7.57 -5.06 18.42
CA PHE A 706 -6.94 -4.68 17.16
C PHE A 706 -6.78 -3.17 17.01
N ASN A 707 -7.77 -2.41 17.48
CA ASN A 707 -7.85 -0.96 17.35
C ASN A 707 -7.87 -0.35 18.76
N ARG A 708 -6.70 -0.31 19.40
CA ARG A 708 -6.51 0.29 20.74
C ARG A 708 -5.77 1.60 20.67
N GLY A 709 -6.11 2.51 21.58
CA GLY A 709 -5.45 3.81 21.65
C GLY A 709 -5.58 4.57 20.34
N ILE A 710 -6.80 4.64 19.79
CA ILE A 710 -7.10 5.48 18.64
C ILE A 710 -7.36 6.90 19.15
N PRO A 711 -6.73 7.93 18.58
CA PRO A 711 -7.11 9.31 18.88
C PRO A 711 -8.59 9.57 18.53
N ASP A 712 -9.36 10.08 19.50
CA ASP A 712 -10.76 10.44 19.32
C ASP A 712 -10.89 11.67 18.39
N LEU A 713 -12.01 11.81 17.69
CA LEU A 713 -12.33 13.01 16.91
C LEU A 713 -12.49 14.26 17.79
N GLN A 714 -12.79 14.10 19.07
CA GLN A 714 -12.85 15.21 20.05
C GLN A 714 -11.47 15.59 20.61
N SER A 715 -10.41 14.86 20.23
CA SER A 715 -9.06 15.15 20.72
C SER A 715 -8.62 16.54 20.30
N THR A 716 -8.01 17.27 21.22
CA THR A 716 -7.36 18.56 20.95
C THR A 716 -5.85 18.41 21.10
N GLU A 717 -5.09 19.43 20.69
CA GLU A 717 -3.63 19.45 20.86
C GLU A 717 -3.20 19.32 22.33
N ASP A 718 -3.99 19.86 23.26
CA ASP A 718 -3.68 19.89 24.69
C ASP A 718 -4.17 18.64 25.44
N GLU A 719 -5.23 18.00 24.93
CA GLU A 719 -5.83 16.80 25.51
C GLU A 719 -6.17 15.80 24.40
N ILE A 720 -5.26 14.86 24.18
CA ILE A 720 -5.47 13.74 23.27
C ILE A 720 -6.20 12.64 24.02
N ILE A 721 -7.43 12.37 23.59
CA ILE A 721 -8.28 11.33 24.17
C ILE A 721 -8.07 10.08 23.32
N PHE A 722 -7.70 8.99 23.98
CA PHE A 722 -7.55 7.70 23.35
C PHE A 722 -8.76 6.83 23.63
N THR A 723 -9.35 6.28 22.58
CA THR A 723 -10.44 5.31 22.69
C THR A 723 -10.03 3.97 22.09
N ASP A 724 -10.50 2.91 22.73
CA ASP A 724 -10.43 1.58 22.17
C ASP A 724 -11.71 1.33 21.39
N GLN A 725 -11.61 0.74 20.21
CA GLN A 725 -12.79 0.28 19.51
C GLN A 725 -13.45 -0.84 20.31
N LYS A 726 -14.64 -0.55 20.86
CA LYS A 726 -15.47 -1.52 21.56
C LYS A 726 -16.16 -2.42 20.52
N ASN A 727 -16.19 -3.72 20.79
CA ASN A 727 -17.07 -4.65 20.10
C ASN A 727 -18.27 -4.94 21.00
N SER A 728 -19.07 -3.93 21.31
CA SER A 728 -20.24 -4.10 22.17
C SER A 728 -21.40 -4.80 21.45
N ASP A 729 -22.41 -5.22 22.22
CA ASP A 729 -23.59 -5.90 21.69
C ASP A 729 -24.35 -5.00 20.70
N SER A 730 -24.39 -3.68 20.92
CA SER A 730 -24.99 -2.73 19.97
C SER A 730 -24.17 -2.56 18.69
N ASN A 731 -22.83 -2.52 18.76
CA ASN A 731 -21.96 -2.51 17.58
C ASN A 731 -22.13 -3.80 16.75
N GLU A 732 -22.19 -4.96 17.43
CA GLU A 732 -22.48 -6.23 16.77
C GLU A 732 -23.84 -6.19 16.08
N LEU A 733 -24.90 -5.76 16.79
CA LEU A 733 -26.25 -5.62 16.25
C LEU A 733 -26.26 -4.85 14.93
N VAL A 734 -25.79 -3.61 14.94
CA VAL A 734 -25.81 -2.75 13.76
C VAL A 734 -24.96 -3.37 12.63
N SER A 735 -23.76 -3.86 12.95
CA SER A 735 -22.84 -4.42 11.96
C SER A 735 -23.43 -5.61 11.19
N GLU A 736 -24.10 -6.55 11.87
CA GLU A 736 -24.66 -7.74 11.24
C GLU A 736 -25.86 -7.40 10.35
N MET A 737 -26.68 -6.42 10.75
CA MET A 737 -27.80 -5.94 9.94
C MET A 737 -27.32 -5.28 8.65
N MET A 738 -26.27 -4.44 8.73
CA MET A 738 -25.66 -3.83 7.54
C MET A 738 -25.02 -4.88 6.62
N ILE A 739 -24.32 -5.86 7.19
CA ILE A 739 -23.69 -6.95 6.41
C ILE A 739 -24.75 -7.77 5.67
N LEU A 740 -25.86 -8.10 6.35
CA LEU A 740 -26.97 -8.83 5.77
C LEU A 740 -27.59 -8.06 4.60
N ALA A 741 -27.93 -6.78 4.80
CA ALA A 741 -28.55 -5.95 3.76
C ALA A 741 -27.66 -5.80 2.52
N ASN A 742 -26.36 -5.54 2.71
CA ASN A 742 -25.40 -5.43 1.61
C ASN A 742 -25.20 -6.76 0.87
N THR A 743 -25.25 -7.89 1.59
CA THR A 743 -25.14 -9.23 0.99
C THR A 743 -26.37 -9.55 0.15
N LEU A 744 -27.57 -9.36 0.69
CA LEU A 744 -28.82 -9.61 -0.03
C LEU A 744 -28.98 -8.69 -1.24
N THR A 745 -28.58 -7.42 -1.10
CA THR A 745 -28.57 -6.47 -2.22
C THR A 745 -27.57 -6.87 -3.30
N GLY A 746 -26.37 -7.32 -2.93
CA GLY A 746 -25.37 -7.83 -3.87
C GLY A 746 -25.92 -9.00 -4.69
N LYS A 747 -26.58 -9.95 -4.03
CA LYS A 747 -27.26 -11.09 -4.67
C LYS A 747 -28.40 -10.63 -5.58
N TYR A 748 -29.28 -9.75 -5.09
CA TYR A 748 -30.40 -9.22 -5.87
C TYR A 748 -29.93 -8.53 -7.16
N CYS A 749 -28.91 -7.67 -7.07
CA CYS A 749 -28.37 -6.98 -8.25
C CYS A 749 -27.74 -7.95 -9.24
N LYS A 750 -27.04 -8.99 -8.77
CA LYS A 750 -26.47 -10.03 -9.64
C LYS A 750 -27.60 -10.79 -10.37
N ASP A 751 -28.60 -11.25 -9.64
CA ASP A 751 -29.72 -12.04 -10.19
C ASP A 751 -30.54 -11.24 -11.21
N HIS A 752 -30.70 -9.93 -10.99
CA HIS A 752 -31.39 -9.00 -11.90
C HIS A 752 -30.48 -8.33 -12.95
N LYS A 753 -29.19 -8.68 -12.99
CA LYS A 753 -28.17 -8.11 -13.90
C LYS A 753 -28.07 -6.57 -13.84
N ILE A 754 -28.19 -6.01 -12.63
CA ILE A 754 -28.06 -4.58 -12.37
C ILE A 754 -26.56 -4.27 -12.17
N PRO A 755 -25.91 -3.48 -13.03
CA PRO A 755 -24.53 -3.08 -12.85
C PRO A 755 -24.39 -2.17 -11.62
N VAL A 756 -23.74 -2.68 -10.58
CA VAL A 756 -23.50 -1.99 -9.31
C VAL A 756 -22.02 -2.13 -8.91
N ILE A 757 -21.60 -1.33 -7.93
CA ILE A 757 -20.29 -1.44 -7.33
C ILE A 757 -20.35 -2.45 -6.18
N TYR A 758 -19.56 -3.51 -6.31
CA TYR A 758 -19.28 -4.49 -5.28
C TYR A 758 -18.04 -4.10 -4.49
N ARG A 759 -17.96 -4.56 -3.24
CA ARG A 759 -16.74 -4.53 -2.44
C ARG A 759 -16.30 -5.97 -2.16
N CYS A 760 -15.11 -6.30 -2.62
CA CYS A 760 -14.59 -7.67 -2.68
C CYS A 760 -13.37 -7.82 -1.78
N TYR A 761 -13.02 -9.08 -1.47
CA TYR A 761 -11.82 -9.42 -0.72
C TYR A 761 -11.26 -10.76 -1.19
N SER A 762 -10.11 -10.70 -1.83
CA SER A 762 -9.34 -11.89 -2.25
C SER A 762 -8.26 -12.19 -1.22
N PRO A 763 -8.23 -13.40 -0.62
CA PRO A 763 -7.14 -13.80 0.26
C PRO A 763 -5.80 -13.82 -0.50
N LEU A 764 -4.68 -13.72 0.23
CA LEU A 764 -3.36 -13.86 -0.37
C LEU A 764 -3.07 -15.33 -0.66
N ASP A 765 -2.32 -15.58 -1.74
CA ASP A 765 -1.74 -16.89 -1.98
C ASP A 765 -0.56 -17.09 -1.02
N ILE A 766 -0.62 -18.16 -0.21
CA ILE A 766 0.35 -18.46 0.84
C ILE A 766 0.81 -19.91 0.73
N GLY A 767 2.00 -20.20 1.24
CA GLY A 767 2.55 -21.56 1.25
C GLY A 767 1.71 -22.53 2.08
N PRO A 768 1.76 -23.84 1.80
CA PRO A 768 0.93 -24.85 2.47
C PRO A 768 1.17 -24.90 3.99
N GLU A 769 2.41 -24.70 4.43
CA GLU A 769 2.78 -24.64 5.86
C GLU A 769 2.10 -23.44 6.56
N ALA A 770 2.22 -22.24 5.98
CA ALA A 770 1.57 -21.02 6.49
C ALA A 770 0.04 -21.16 6.49
N GLN A 771 -0.53 -21.82 5.48
CA GLN A 771 -1.96 -22.09 5.42
C GLN A 771 -2.43 -22.96 6.58
N GLN A 772 -1.70 -24.04 6.89
CA GLN A 772 -1.99 -24.89 8.04
C GLN A 772 -1.85 -24.13 9.36
N GLU A 773 -0.79 -23.34 9.53
CA GLU A 773 -0.59 -22.51 10.73
C GLU A 773 -1.74 -21.49 10.91
N CYS A 774 -2.20 -20.86 9.82
CA CYS A 774 -3.36 -19.97 9.83
C CYS A 774 -4.65 -20.70 10.24
N ILE A 775 -4.88 -21.90 9.71
CA ILE A 775 -6.07 -22.72 10.06
C ILE A 775 -6.04 -23.08 11.55
N ILE A 776 -4.88 -23.49 12.08
CA ILE A 776 -4.73 -23.84 13.50
C ILE A 776 -4.95 -22.62 14.40
N LEU A 777 -4.43 -21.44 14.03
CA LEU A 777 -4.69 -20.22 14.80
C LEU A 777 -6.17 -19.83 14.79
N ARG A 778 -6.85 -20.02 13.67
CA ARG A 778 -8.30 -19.79 13.56
C ARG A 778 -9.09 -20.77 14.41
N SER A 779 -8.76 -22.07 14.34
CA SER A 779 -9.48 -23.10 15.09
C SER A 779 -9.37 -22.93 16.61
N LYS A 780 -8.24 -22.39 17.10
CA LYS A 780 -8.05 -22.05 18.52
C LYS A 780 -8.88 -20.85 19.00
N ASN A 781 -9.44 -20.10 18.06
CA ASN A 781 -10.14 -18.84 18.28
C ASN A 781 -11.56 -18.87 17.68
N ILE A 782 -12.19 -20.07 17.63
CA ILE A 782 -13.60 -20.20 17.22
C ILE A 782 -14.52 -19.66 18.32
N ASP A 783 -14.25 -20.04 19.57
CA ASP A 783 -15.06 -19.64 20.74
C ASP A 783 -14.57 -18.35 21.41
N ARG A 784 -13.44 -17.81 20.95
CA ARG A 784 -12.83 -16.59 21.48
C ARG A 784 -12.21 -15.77 20.35
N LEU A 785 -12.33 -14.47 20.47
CA LEU A 785 -11.72 -13.53 19.56
C LEU A 785 -10.17 -13.60 19.61
N PRO A 786 -9.45 -13.51 18.47
CA PRO A 786 -7.97 -13.62 18.45
C PRO A 786 -7.28 -12.56 19.29
N SER A 787 -6.19 -12.94 19.98
CA SER A 787 -5.38 -11.98 20.77
C SER A 787 -4.56 -11.03 19.89
N ASN A 788 -4.08 -9.91 20.44
CA ASN A 788 -3.21 -8.97 19.72
C ASN A 788 -1.95 -9.64 19.14
N ILE A 789 -1.43 -10.68 19.81
CA ILE A 789 -0.27 -11.46 19.37
C ILE A 789 -0.62 -12.31 18.14
N ASP A 790 -1.77 -13.01 18.20
CA ASP A 790 -2.26 -13.81 17.07
C ASP A 790 -2.54 -12.91 15.87
N MET A 791 -3.12 -11.73 16.12
CA MET A 791 -3.38 -10.71 15.11
C MET A 791 -2.10 -10.16 14.48
N ALA A 792 -1.05 -9.90 15.26
CA ALA A 792 0.25 -9.48 14.72
C ALA A 792 0.80 -10.50 13.72
N LYS A 793 0.71 -11.79 14.04
CA LYS A 793 1.13 -12.90 13.16
C LYS A 793 0.25 -13.02 11.92
N MET A 794 -1.07 -12.94 12.08
CA MET A 794 -2.01 -13.08 10.97
C MET A 794 -2.04 -11.88 10.03
N SER A 795 -1.84 -10.66 10.54
CA SER A 795 -1.98 -9.40 9.79
C SER A 795 -1.12 -9.35 8.53
N SER A 796 0.06 -9.98 8.55
CA SER A 796 0.98 -10.04 7.41
C SER A 796 0.46 -10.91 6.25
N PHE A 797 -0.49 -11.81 6.51
CA PHE A 797 -1.11 -12.71 5.54
C PHE A 797 -2.50 -12.27 5.11
N LEU A 798 -3.00 -11.15 5.65
CA LEU A 798 -4.24 -10.54 5.23
C LEU A 798 -4.00 -9.67 4.01
N ASN A 799 -4.89 -9.76 3.03
CA ASN A 799 -5.02 -8.76 1.97
C ASN A 799 -5.90 -7.58 2.41
N SER A 800 -6.14 -6.62 1.52
CA SER A 800 -7.12 -5.54 1.68
C SER A 800 -8.33 -5.71 0.77
N SER A 801 -9.50 -5.24 1.21
CA SER A 801 -10.68 -5.14 0.35
C SER A 801 -10.45 -4.14 -0.80
N TYR A 802 -11.18 -4.34 -1.89
CA TYR A 802 -11.17 -3.47 -3.07
C TYR A 802 -12.57 -3.36 -3.68
N TYR A 803 -12.82 -2.35 -4.51
CA TYR A 803 -14.07 -2.20 -5.24
C TYR A 803 -14.01 -2.89 -6.61
N SER A 804 -15.13 -3.49 -7.03
CA SER A 804 -15.28 -4.20 -8.31
C SER A 804 -16.60 -3.86 -8.97
N GLY A 805 -16.65 -3.89 -10.30
CA GLY A 805 -17.88 -3.78 -11.09
C GLY A 805 -18.54 -5.14 -11.36
N THR A 806 -17.84 -6.22 -11.04
CA THR A 806 -18.33 -7.60 -11.14
C THR A 806 -18.43 -8.22 -9.73
N PRO A 807 -19.42 -9.10 -9.51
CA PRO A 807 -19.56 -9.79 -8.23
C PRO A 807 -18.37 -10.71 -8.00
N SER A 808 -17.72 -10.57 -6.85
CA SER A 808 -16.69 -11.47 -6.37
C SER A 808 -16.75 -11.56 -4.84
N ARG A 809 -16.36 -12.72 -4.30
CA ARG A 809 -16.50 -13.06 -2.89
C ARG A 809 -15.76 -12.05 -2.01
N HIS A 810 -16.41 -11.60 -0.95
CA HIS A 810 -15.75 -10.93 0.16
C HIS A 810 -15.40 -11.96 1.24
N SER A 811 -14.25 -12.62 1.08
CA SER A 811 -13.88 -13.80 1.90
C SER A 811 -13.85 -13.52 3.40
N MET A 812 -13.53 -12.29 3.82
CA MET A 812 -13.57 -11.89 5.24
C MET A 812 -14.99 -11.85 5.82
N LEU A 813 -16.00 -11.51 5.01
CA LEU A 813 -17.38 -11.39 5.48
C LEU A 813 -18.17 -12.70 5.32
N GLY A 814 -17.61 -13.68 4.60
CA GLY A 814 -18.35 -14.89 4.21
C GLY A 814 -19.51 -14.57 3.27
N SER A 815 -19.32 -13.65 2.33
CA SER A 815 -20.37 -13.21 1.41
C SER A 815 -19.90 -13.38 -0.03
N ASP A 816 -20.66 -14.09 -0.86
CA ASP A 816 -20.35 -14.32 -2.28
C ASP A 816 -20.52 -13.04 -3.11
N GLU A 817 -21.53 -12.24 -2.78
CA GLU A 817 -21.78 -10.95 -3.39
C GLU A 817 -22.04 -9.89 -2.30
N TYR A 818 -21.20 -8.87 -2.26
CA TYR A 818 -21.32 -7.80 -1.27
C TYR A 818 -21.35 -6.43 -1.96
N ALA A 819 -22.55 -5.86 -2.15
CA ALA A 819 -22.75 -4.54 -2.72
C ALA A 819 -23.17 -3.57 -1.62
N THR A 820 -22.42 -2.49 -1.44
CA THR A 820 -22.68 -1.55 -0.34
C THR A 820 -23.81 -0.59 -0.70
N VAL A 821 -24.81 -0.48 0.18
CA VAL A 821 -25.97 0.43 0.05
C VAL A 821 -26.34 1.11 1.37
N THR A 822 -25.63 0.81 2.44
CA THR A 822 -26.00 1.23 3.81
C THR A 822 -25.50 2.63 4.17
N SER A 823 -24.68 3.30 3.34
CA SER A 823 -24.25 4.67 3.66
C SER A 823 -24.09 5.60 2.45
N PRO A 824 -25.19 5.88 1.72
CA PRO A 824 -25.18 6.70 0.50
C PRO A 824 -24.79 8.18 0.71
N LEU A 825 -24.89 8.75 1.92
CA LEU A 825 -24.49 10.14 2.17
C LEU A 825 -22.99 10.35 2.20
N ARG A 826 -22.25 9.33 2.63
CA ARG A 826 -20.81 9.39 2.89
C ARG A 826 -19.97 8.46 2.02
N ARG A 827 -20.60 7.62 1.19
CA ARG A 827 -19.93 6.72 0.24
C ARG A 827 -20.55 6.83 -1.14
N PHE A 828 -19.78 7.27 -2.12
CA PHE A 828 -20.21 7.34 -3.51
C PHE A 828 -20.56 5.96 -4.11
N PRO A 829 -19.87 4.84 -3.77
CA PRO A 829 -20.32 3.51 -4.17
C PRO A 829 -21.77 3.21 -3.80
N ASP A 830 -22.13 3.53 -2.55
CA ASP A 830 -23.48 3.33 -2.02
C ASP A 830 -24.47 4.25 -2.74
N LEU A 831 -24.11 5.53 -2.94
CA LEU A 831 -24.92 6.49 -3.70
C LEU A 831 -25.19 6.03 -5.14
N LEU A 832 -24.17 5.52 -5.84
CA LEU A 832 -24.31 5.01 -7.20
C LEU A 832 -25.22 3.78 -7.24
N ASN A 833 -25.03 2.85 -6.30
CA ASN A 833 -25.87 1.66 -6.17
C ASN A 833 -27.32 2.03 -5.92
N HIS A 834 -27.57 3.03 -5.07
CA HIS A 834 -28.89 3.60 -4.85
C HIS A 834 -29.49 4.16 -6.14
N ILE A 835 -28.77 4.99 -6.90
CA ILE A 835 -29.25 5.54 -8.17
C ILE A 835 -29.67 4.41 -9.14
N GLN A 836 -28.91 3.30 -9.19
CA GLN A 836 -29.26 2.14 -10.01
C GLN A 836 -30.54 1.44 -9.53
N LEU A 837 -30.63 1.17 -8.22
CA LEU A 837 -31.82 0.55 -7.62
C LEU A 837 -33.07 1.42 -7.81
N HIS A 838 -32.95 2.74 -7.64
CA HIS A 838 -34.03 3.69 -7.87
C HIS A 838 -34.58 3.60 -9.31
N ASN A 839 -33.70 3.61 -10.31
CA ASN A 839 -34.11 3.49 -11.71
C ASN A 839 -34.68 2.11 -12.02
N HIS A 840 -34.08 1.05 -11.50
CA HIS A 840 -34.57 -0.32 -11.64
C HIS A 840 -36.00 -0.47 -11.10
N LEU A 841 -36.27 0.00 -9.88
CA LEU A 841 -37.57 -0.10 -9.22
C LEU A 841 -38.66 0.73 -9.90
N LYS A 842 -38.30 1.83 -10.57
CA LYS A 842 -39.23 2.64 -11.38
C LYS A 842 -39.44 2.08 -12.80
N GLY A 843 -38.70 1.04 -13.19
CA GLY A 843 -38.71 0.52 -14.57
C GLY A 843 -38.05 1.47 -15.58
N TYR A 844 -37.20 2.37 -15.10
CA TYR A 844 -36.45 3.32 -15.93
C TYR A 844 -35.17 2.69 -16.47
N GLN A 845 -34.60 3.30 -17.52
CA GLN A 845 -33.30 2.90 -18.03
C GLN A 845 -32.22 3.16 -16.96
N LEU A 846 -31.34 2.18 -16.75
CA LEU A 846 -30.23 2.32 -15.83
C LEU A 846 -29.23 3.36 -16.33
N PRO A 847 -28.90 4.40 -15.55
CA PRO A 847 -28.01 5.48 -15.98
C PRO A 847 -26.56 5.03 -16.15
N PHE A 848 -26.12 3.99 -15.42
CA PHE A 848 -24.76 3.49 -15.50
C PHE A 848 -24.74 2.09 -16.12
N THR A 849 -23.97 1.92 -17.19
CA THR A 849 -23.66 0.61 -17.77
C THR A 849 -22.48 -0.03 -17.01
N PRO A 850 -22.17 -1.33 -17.23
CA PRO A 850 -20.98 -1.96 -16.63
C PRO A 850 -19.69 -1.17 -16.87
N ASN A 851 -19.52 -0.57 -18.06
CA ASN A 851 -18.34 0.22 -18.39
C ASN A 851 -18.31 1.57 -17.67
N HIS A 852 -19.47 2.19 -17.42
CA HIS A 852 -19.54 3.37 -16.54
C HIS A 852 -19.10 3.00 -15.13
N VAL A 853 -19.62 1.90 -14.58
CA VAL A 853 -19.22 1.41 -13.24
C VAL A 853 -17.72 1.19 -13.19
N ALA A 854 -17.16 0.44 -14.14
CA ALA A 854 -15.75 0.12 -14.19
C ALA A 854 -14.85 1.37 -14.32
N HIS A 855 -15.29 2.38 -15.08
CA HIS A 855 -14.63 3.69 -15.15
C HIS A 855 -14.53 4.36 -13.77
N TYR A 856 -15.59 4.34 -12.97
CA TYR A 856 -15.63 5.03 -11.69
C TYR A 856 -14.79 4.35 -10.59
N LEU A 857 -14.60 3.02 -10.66
CA LEU A 857 -13.88 2.23 -9.66
C LEU A 857 -12.48 2.76 -9.34
N THR A 858 -11.72 3.17 -10.35
CA THR A 858 -10.31 3.57 -10.15
C THR A 858 -10.21 4.83 -9.27
N THR A 859 -11.06 5.83 -9.50
CA THR A 859 -11.10 7.06 -8.67
C THR A 859 -11.57 6.73 -7.27
N ILE A 860 -12.64 5.95 -7.13
CA ILE A 860 -13.17 5.52 -5.83
C ILE A 860 -12.09 4.78 -5.03
N GLN A 861 -11.41 3.82 -5.65
CA GLN A 861 -10.36 3.05 -5.01
C GLN A 861 -9.18 3.94 -4.60
N SER A 862 -8.75 4.84 -5.50
CA SER A 862 -7.68 5.82 -5.23
C SER A 862 -8.00 6.74 -4.06
N ARG A 863 -9.23 7.29 -4.01
CA ARG A 863 -9.68 8.13 -2.89
C ARG A 863 -9.74 7.35 -1.59
N SER A 864 -10.25 6.11 -1.63
CA SER A 864 -10.28 5.24 -0.45
C SER A 864 -8.89 4.97 0.11
N ASP A 865 -7.92 4.64 -0.77
CA ASP A 865 -6.53 4.39 -0.37
C ASP A 865 -5.85 5.68 0.14
N THR A 866 -6.10 6.83 -0.50
CA THR A 866 -5.57 8.13 -0.09
C THR A 866 -6.04 8.54 1.29
N LEU A 867 -7.35 8.47 1.54
CA LEU A 867 -7.94 8.81 2.84
C LEU A 867 -7.46 7.88 3.94
N LYS A 868 -7.33 6.58 3.66
CA LYS A 868 -6.75 5.61 4.59
C LYS A 868 -5.30 5.94 4.95
N ASN A 869 -4.47 6.21 3.95
CA ASN A 869 -3.04 6.45 4.19
C ASN A 869 -2.79 7.76 4.94
N ILE A 870 -3.48 8.83 4.54
CA ILE A 870 -3.32 10.13 5.19
C ILE A 870 -3.99 10.15 6.57
N GLY A 871 -5.17 9.53 6.72
CA GLY A 871 -5.80 9.35 8.03
C GLY A 871 -4.90 8.60 9.00
N ASN A 872 -4.28 7.49 8.56
CA ASN A 872 -3.28 6.78 9.37
C ASN A 872 -2.08 7.66 9.74
N ALA A 873 -1.62 8.53 8.83
CA ALA A 873 -0.52 9.46 9.11
C ALA A 873 -0.92 10.51 10.15
N VAL A 874 -2.14 11.05 10.08
CA VAL A 874 -2.70 11.98 11.07
C VAL A 874 -2.82 11.32 12.44
N TYR A 875 -3.42 10.11 12.52
CA TYR A 875 -3.48 9.36 13.77
C TYR A 875 -2.11 9.02 14.34
N THR A 876 -1.14 8.70 13.47
CA THR A 876 0.25 8.45 13.87
C THR A 876 0.89 9.70 14.45
N GLU A 877 0.72 10.84 13.79
CA GLU A 877 1.25 12.12 14.24
C GLU A 877 0.71 12.47 15.63
N MET A 878 -0.61 12.45 15.83
CA MET A 878 -1.22 12.72 17.14
C MET A 878 -0.71 11.76 18.22
N THR A 879 -0.68 10.46 17.91
CA THR A 879 -0.22 9.44 18.85
C THR A 879 1.24 9.63 19.24
N LEU A 880 2.12 9.89 18.27
CA LEU A 880 3.54 10.13 18.54
C LEU A 880 3.76 11.46 19.25
N ASN A 881 2.96 12.49 18.98
CA ASN A 881 3.04 13.75 19.70
C ASN A 881 2.67 13.55 21.19
N TYR A 882 1.63 12.76 21.47
CA TYR A 882 1.31 12.35 22.84
C TYR A 882 2.47 11.60 23.52
N ILE A 883 3.05 10.60 22.86
CA ILE A 883 4.21 9.86 23.40
C ILE A 883 5.39 10.79 23.67
N LYS A 884 5.64 11.76 22.77
CA LYS A 884 6.67 12.78 22.94
C LYS A 884 6.41 13.65 24.18
N LEU A 885 5.18 14.06 24.42
CA LEU A 885 4.78 14.80 25.64
C LEU A 885 4.98 13.96 26.91
N LEU A 886 4.65 12.66 26.88
CA LEU A 886 4.89 11.75 28.01
C LEU A 886 6.38 11.64 28.34
N ILE A 887 7.24 11.46 27.34
CA ILE A 887 8.70 11.37 27.53
C ILE A 887 9.27 12.68 28.06
N ASN A 888 8.77 13.83 27.59
CA ASN A 888 9.20 15.14 28.09
C ASN A 888 8.85 15.34 29.58
N LYS A 889 7.72 14.78 30.04
CA LYS A 889 7.32 14.80 31.46
C LYS A 889 8.10 13.78 32.29
N GLU A 890 8.35 12.58 31.75
CA GLU A 890 9.06 11.48 32.41
C GLU A 890 10.15 10.90 31.48
N PRO A 891 11.39 11.43 31.48
CA PRO A 891 12.44 10.98 30.56
C PRO A 891 12.88 9.53 30.73
N THR A 892 12.59 8.92 31.88
CA THR A 892 12.86 7.51 32.18
C THR A 892 11.76 6.56 31.70
N LYS A 893 10.67 7.08 31.10
CA LYS A 893 9.55 6.27 30.63
C LYS A 893 10.03 5.22 29.65
N ALA A 894 9.73 3.96 29.97
CA ALA A 894 9.96 2.82 29.10
C ALA A 894 8.62 2.26 28.63
N PHE A 895 8.64 1.64 27.45
CA PHE A 895 7.46 1.13 26.78
C PHE A 895 7.64 -0.34 26.43
N ASP A 896 6.57 -1.11 26.53
CA ASP A 896 6.54 -2.47 26.01
C ASP A 896 6.18 -2.41 24.52
N VAL A 897 6.88 -3.18 23.70
CA VAL A 897 6.68 -3.17 22.24
C VAL A 897 6.40 -4.56 21.71
N LEU A 898 5.45 -4.64 20.78
CA LEU A 898 5.13 -5.83 20.02
C LEU A 898 5.95 -5.85 18.73
N VAL A 899 6.70 -6.93 18.48
CA VAL A 899 7.45 -7.12 17.24
C VAL A 899 6.50 -7.47 16.09
N THR A 900 6.59 -6.74 14.98
CA THR A 900 5.69 -6.84 13.83
C THR A 900 6.39 -7.21 12.52
N SER A 901 7.72 -7.33 12.50
CA SER A 901 8.45 -7.84 11.34
C SER A 901 9.62 -8.73 11.74
N VAL A 902 10.09 -9.53 10.77
CA VAL A 902 11.39 -10.20 10.85
C VAL A 902 12.50 -9.14 10.97
N PRO A 903 13.55 -9.37 11.78
CA PRO A 903 14.69 -8.47 11.86
C PRO A 903 15.46 -8.37 10.53
N ILE A 904 15.83 -7.14 10.17
CA ILE A 904 16.65 -6.80 9.01
C ILE A 904 17.76 -5.87 9.52
N GLU A 905 19.01 -6.21 9.27
CA GLU A 905 20.19 -5.42 9.69
C GLU A 905 20.19 -5.05 11.19
N GLY A 906 19.77 -6.00 12.04
CA GLY A 906 19.72 -5.82 13.50
C GLY A 906 18.57 -4.94 14.00
N SER A 907 17.60 -4.61 13.16
CA SER A 907 16.39 -3.87 13.56
C SER A 907 15.12 -4.60 13.13
N ALA A 908 14.05 -4.46 13.90
CA ALA A 908 12.73 -5.00 13.56
C ALA A 908 11.67 -3.90 13.63
N ARG A 909 10.59 -4.02 12.86
CA ARG A 909 9.42 -3.15 13.04
C ARG A 909 8.69 -3.56 14.31
N CYS A 910 8.13 -2.59 15.01
CA CYS A 910 7.37 -2.80 16.23
C CYS A 910 6.21 -1.80 16.38
N ALA A 911 5.32 -2.07 17.32
CA ALA A 911 4.28 -1.16 17.77
C ALA A 911 4.32 -1.07 19.31
N ILE A 912 4.09 0.12 19.88
CA ILE A 912 3.96 0.25 21.34
C ILE A 912 2.64 -0.39 21.78
N VAL A 913 2.70 -1.26 22.78
CA VAL A 913 1.52 -1.93 23.31
C VAL A 913 0.56 -0.88 23.91
N GLY A 914 -0.71 -0.92 23.47
CA GLY A 914 -1.76 0.01 23.90
C GLY A 914 -1.94 1.23 22.99
N TYR A 915 -1.04 1.47 22.03
CA TYR A 915 -1.12 2.58 21.07
C TYR A 915 -0.94 2.08 19.64
N GLU A 916 -2.04 1.76 18.96
CA GLU A 916 -2.03 1.08 17.65
C GLU A 916 -1.25 1.85 16.57
N TYR A 917 -1.31 3.19 16.62
CA TYR A 917 -0.63 4.08 15.68
C TYR A 917 0.80 4.45 16.09
N ALA A 918 1.28 4.04 17.28
CA ALA A 918 2.67 4.21 17.69
C ALA A 918 3.57 3.10 17.11
N ARG A 919 3.69 3.09 15.78
CA ARG A 919 4.48 2.10 15.03
C ARG A 919 5.84 2.65 14.66
N GLY A 920 6.87 1.83 14.80
CA GLY A 920 8.26 2.25 14.60
C GLY A 920 9.22 1.10 14.33
N THR A 921 10.49 1.33 14.62
CA THR A 921 11.56 0.35 14.55
C THR A 921 12.25 0.20 15.89
N ILE A 922 12.53 -1.04 16.30
CA ILE A 922 13.36 -1.35 17.46
C ILE A 922 14.72 -1.87 17.02
N LYS A 923 15.78 -1.29 17.58
CA LYS A 923 17.16 -1.78 17.45
C LYS A 923 17.39 -2.93 18.40
N LEU A 924 17.77 -4.08 17.84
CA LEU A 924 18.09 -5.29 18.57
C LEU A 924 19.59 -5.34 18.84
N LYS A 925 19.97 -5.83 20.03
CA LYS A 925 21.38 -6.06 20.37
C LYS A 925 21.87 -7.39 19.75
N ALA A 926 23.12 -7.43 19.31
CA ALA A 926 23.73 -8.59 18.67
C ALA A 926 23.80 -9.84 19.59
N GLU A 927 23.77 -9.64 20.91
CA GLU A 927 23.90 -10.69 21.92
C GLU A 927 22.59 -11.44 22.21
N ILE A 928 21.47 -11.02 21.63
CA ILE A 928 20.15 -11.59 21.95
C ILE A 928 19.97 -12.93 21.24
N ASN A 929 19.78 -13.98 22.03
CA ASN A 929 19.44 -15.32 21.56
C ASN A 929 18.38 -15.94 22.49
N PRO A 930 17.20 -16.36 22.01
CA PRO A 930 16.76 -16.34 20.60
C PRO A 930 16.43 -14.93 20.09
N VAL A 931 16.63 -14.74 18.79
CA VAL A 931 16.25 -13.50 18.11
C VAL A 931 14.72 -13.34 18.15
N PRO A 932 14.18 -12.17 18.55
CA PRO A 932 12.75 -11.94 18.60
C PRO A 932 12.06 -12.17 17.25
N ILE A 933 10.91 -12.84 17.29
CA ILE A 933 10.07 -13.12 16.12
C ILE A 933 8.77 -12.30 16.16
N ILE A 934 8.03 -12.32 15.05
CA ILE A 934 6.75 -11.62 14.97
C ILE A 934 5.78 -12.13 16.04
N GLY A 935 5.21 -11.19 16.79
CA GLY A 935 4.30 -11.46 17.91
C GLY A 935 4.97 -11.48 19.28
N ASP A 936 6.30 -11.44 19.36
CA ASP A 936 7.00 -11.35 20.64
C ASP A 936 6.85 -9.94 21.23
N ILE A 937 6.76 -9.87 22.56
CA ILE A 937 6.72 -8.61 23.30
C ILE A 937 8.10 -8.38 23.94
N ILE A 938 8.70 -7.24 23.65
CA ILE A 938 9.93 -6.79 24.27
C ILE A 938 9.60 -5.72 25.29
N THR A 939 9.87 -6.01 26.56
CA THR A 939 9.54 -5.11 27.67
C THR A 939 10.61 -4.05 27.90
N LYS A 940 10.22 -2.91 28.47
CA LYS A 940 11.14 -1.83 28.91
C LYS A 940 12.04 -1.29 27.78
N CYS A 941 11.44 -0.90 26.67
CA CYS A 941 12.14 -0.25 25.57
C CYS A 941 12.15 1.27 25.75
N LYS A 942 13.28 1.91 25.45
CA LYS A 942 13.44 3.36 25.47
C LYS A 942 13.30 3.94 24.07
N VAL A 943 12.53 5.01 23.95
CA VAL A 943 12.45 5.81 22.71
C VAL A 943 13.76 6.57 22.53
N THR A 944 14.36 6.43 21.35
CA THR A 944 15.63 7.04 20.97
C THR A 944 15.47 8.15 19.94
N LYS A 945 14.47 8.01 19.04
CA LYS A 945 14.05 9.06 18.10
C LYS A 945 12.53 9.07 18.00
N ILE A 946 11.96 10.28 17.92
CA ILE A 946 10.53 10.47 17.72
C ILE A 946 10.27 11.74 16.88
N PHE A 947 9.63 11.54 15.74
CA PHE A 947 9.28 12.58 14.77
C PHE A 947 7.81 12.38 14.37
N PRO A 948 6.87 12.96 15.13
CA PRO A 948 5.44 12.84 14.89
C PRO A 948 4.98 13.08 13.45
N ILE A 949 5.39 14.19 12.82
CA ILE A 949 4.92 14.57 11.48
C ILE A 949 5.53 13.67 10.40
N GLU A 950 6.78 13.24 10.58
CA GLU A 950 7.40 12.23 9.74
C GLU A 950 6.78 10.84 9.92
N GLY A 951 6.08 10.60 11.03
CA GLY A 951 5.58 9.29 11.42
C GLY A 951 6.72 8.32 11.79
N ALA A 952 7.85 8.83 12.29
CA ALA A 952 9.03 8.03 12.61
C ALA A 952 9.24 7.87 14.12
N LEU A 953 9.39 6.62 14.55
CA LEU A 953 9.63 6.22 15.92
C LEU A 953 10.75 5.18 15.95
N GLU A 954 11.79 5.42 16.75
CA GLU A 954 12.90 4.49 16.94
C GLU A 954 13.05 4.16 18.43
N LEU A 955 13.11 2.87 18.76
CA LEU A 955 13.32 2.38 20.11
C LEU A 955 14.59 1.53 20.23
N SER A 956 15.10 1.43 21.45
CA SER A 956 16.19 0.54 21.81
C SER A 956 15.86 -0.22 23.09
N MET A 957 16.43 -1.41 23.22
CA MET A 957 16.28 -2.24 24.42
C MET A 957 17.18 -1.73 25.55
N GLU A 958 16.65 -1.60 26.77
CA GLU A 958 17.51 -1.45 27.94
C GLU A 958 18.30 -2.75 28.19
N VAL A 959 19.56 -2.65 28.62
CA VAL A 959 20.31 -3.82 29.12
C VAL A 959 19.68 -4.14 30.48
N GLN A 960 19.09 -5.32 30.65
CA GLN A 960 18.97 -5.83 32.02
C GLN A 960 20.39 -6.10 32.49
N PRO A 961 20.89 -5.45 33.56
CA PRO A 961 22.12 -5.92 34.18
C PRO A 961 21.84 -7.38 34.59
N THR A 962 22.60 -8.29 33.99
CA THR A 962 22.59 -9.73 34.25
C THR A 962 22.76 -10.04 35.72
#